data_AF-A0A0L0LAW2-F1
#
_entry.id   AF-A0A0L0LAW2-F1
#
_cell.length_a   1.000
_cell.length_b   1.000
_cell.length_c   1.000
_cell.angle_alpha   90.00
_cell.angle_beta   90.00
_cell.angle_gamma   90.00
#
_symmetry.space_group_name_H-M   'P 1'
#
loop_
_entity.id
_entity.type
_entity.pdbx_description
1 polymer ?
#
loop_
_entity_poly.entity_id
_entity_poly.type
_entity_poly.pdbx_seq_one_letter_code
_entity_poly.pdbx_strand_id
1 'polypeptide(L)'
;MAVTNNLKPQVDLPVWEWCRFTPTATVALSGMATADDGSARFIYYISASSFYRYDTYADAWQQLATPNTAPFAALSLRYTGFRGYHGRVLSAGATSVQIGGLRGATLNGKTIKILSGPGIGQERVLTFTGETIHDMGVITATTTLTLADSTKKWKFNQWSGYVVGITFGTDATQYKKILYNDATTLYISDANLQPHDPWNNQPFAAIAPYALPVTTAGSQAHFQIISQTYSVDAWTVQPDYRSNYTTNTGGVYLFSGSNSAPFFTLQYYDIIHDSWQTKTCNQALLAATLSTDCTFERMAKTGTAFLSSTATAGAARTLTDSVQTMTVDRYANYRVLITGGTGIGQSRRIICNTATVFTVNKAWDTNPDATSTYEIWGDYDKAFFSGHAGAAMLQYSPSNDFWMQGASFDDGVVANIGVKMSGWEALGVTTGARIAAGVTAVNATPTAGGTGYLVGDILTCSVGGTAARVIVTAIAPTGIVSTIELVAAGTGTGFTTGTGKATTGGTGSGCTIEITSVGATCLVTTASANWFKTGDSVTFSGCSDSAYNVAHTILGAGSTTTFDVATSAAGSMAASNSQSTTVIVDASKSWTTNEHVGKLVHLSVAGTAPTAQIRWITANTATTLTVATIVAGVNGTSKYAIYDSKVFGTDNQFKPANQQNWGHASGGSTTTLIDASKSWVVNAWAGYKLRIESGTGFATGIISITSNTATTLTYTTQGFTPDATTHYEIADSWGLMTAASTTTVTETTTKNWTTNMWAGKRIRITGGTSPGQEVAITSNTATVITMATVTLPDTTSTYAILGAPARGAGTQLIWIWGNSDATTKGRLMLSPRGGASNTFDLYDIPTARWVYGYFISPQAETFTTGSMYAYDGENTVYLQKDATGRVFAYNVSTNAVSALGTIPYGHSTAIIGNRMEIVETTDGLKYLYMMRHTGSEMWRMLIFF
;
A
#
# COMPACT_ATOMS: atom_id res chain seq x y z
N MET A 1 30.32 -27.42 -51.41
CA MET A 1 30.09 -26.01 -51.78
C MET A 1 29.87 -25.26 -50.47
N ALA A 2 30.82 -24.42 -50.05
CA ALA A 2 30.67 -23.63 -48.84
C ALA A 2 29.59 -22.57 -49.08
N VAL A 3 28.57 -22.52 -48.21
CA VAL A 3 27.53 -21.49 -48.27
C VAL A 3 28.12 -20.24 -47.64
N THR A 4 28.55 -19.29 -48.47
CA THR A 4 28.92 -17.96 -48.01
C THR A 4 27.64 -17.18 -47.71
N ASN A 5 27.41 -16.89 -46.43
CA ASN A 5 26.31 -16.03 -46.00
C ASN A 5 26.56 -14.59 -46.49
N ASN A 6 25.81 -14.16 -47.50
CA ASN A 6 25.86 -12.80 -48.06
C ASN A 6 24.82 -11.85 -47.41
N LEU A 7 24.15 -12.25 -46.33
CA LEU A 7 23.26 -11.36 -45.58
C LEU A 7 24.11 -10.25 -44.97
N LYS A 8 23.88 -9.01 -45.41
CA LYS A 8 24.43 -7.84 -44.72
C LYS A 8 23.73 -7.69 -43.36
N PRO A 9 24.42 -7.15 -42.34
CA PRO A 9 23.74 -6.71 -41.12
C PRO A 9 22.55 -5.82 -41.51
N GLN A 10 21.38 -6.11 -40.95
CA GLN A 10 20.21 -5.25 -41.08
C GLN A 10 20.62 -3.88 -40.54
N VAL A 11 20.55 -2.84 -41.38
CA VAL A 11 20.66 -1.47 -40.88
C VAL A 11 19.31 -1.18 -40.26
N ASP A 12 19.25 -1.12 -38.94
CA ASP A 12 18.02 -0.78 -38.25
C ASP A 12 17.72 0.70 -38.55
N LEU A 13 16.84 0.92 -39.53
CA LEU A 13 16.36 2.23 -39.91
C LEU A 13 15.14 2.59 -39.03
N PRO A 14 14.89 3.87 -38.73
CA PRO A 14 13.72 4.31 -37.98
C PRO A 14 12.45 4.23 -38.87
N VAL A 15 12.05 3.02 -39.23
CA VAL A 15 10.88 2.71 -40.04
C VAL A 15 9.89 1.93 -39.16
N TRP A 16 8.60 2.19 -39.37
CA TRP A 16 7.54 1.43 -38.70
C TRP A 16 7.48 0.01 -39.27
N GLU A 17 7.70 -0.97 -38.39
CA GLU A 17 7.60 -2.39 -38.68
C GLU A 17 6.32 -2.99 -38.08
N TRP A 18 5.81 -4.04 -38.71
CA TRP A 18 4.70 -4.81 -38.16
C TRP A 18 5.19 -5.79 -37.11
N CYS A 19 4.47 -5.83 -35.98
CA CYS A 19 4.55 -6.89 -35.00
C CYS A 19 3.47 -7.94 -35.26
N ARG A 20 3.55 -9.10 -34.60
CA ARG A 20 2.49 -10.09 -34.61
C ARG A 20 1.19 -9.53 -34.04
N PHE A 21 0.11 -9.77 -34.76
CA PHE A 21 -1.19 -9.20 -34.44
C PHE A 21 -1.69 -9.70 -33.09
N THR A 22 -2.36 -8.82 -32.36
CA THR A 22 -2.92 -9.13 -31.05
C THR A 22 -3.98 -10.24 -31.19
N PRO A 23 -4.04 -11.21 -30.26
CA PRO A 23 -5.06 -12.27 -30.30
C PRO A 23 -6.49 -11.72 -30.17
N THR A 24 -6.64 -10.56 -29.56
CA THR A 24 -7.91 -9.87 -29.33
C THR A 24 -7.75 -8.41 -29.73
N ALA A 25 -8.73 -7.87 -30.46
CA ALA A 25 -8.69 -6.50 -30.95
C ALA A 25 -8.72 -5.46 -29.80
N THR A 26 -8.17 -4.28 -30.07
CA THR A 26 -8.28 -3.11 -29.20
C THR A 26 -9.70 -2.55 -29.17
N VAL A 27 -10.12 -2.18 -27.97
CA VAL A 27 -11.42 -1.58 -27.63
C VAL A 27 -11.22 -0.47 -26.59
N ALA A 28 -12.27 0.29 -26.26
CA ALA A 28 -12.20 1.37 -25.27
C ALA A 28 -11.69 0.95 -23.88
N LEU A 29 -11.70 -0.35 -23.58
CA LEU A 29 -11.11 -0.94 -22.38
C LEU A 29 -9.85 -1.75 -22.72
N SER A 30 -8.93 -1.14 -23.46
CA SER A 30 -7.62 -1.70 -23.75
C SER A 30 -6.48 -0.81 -23.27
N GLY A 31 -5.41 -1.42 -22.76
CA GLY A 31 -4.22 -0.71 -22.31
C GLY A 31 -2.97 -1.57 -22.37
N MET A 32 -1.80 -0.91 -22.40
CA MET A 32 -0.50 -1.56 -22.31
C MET A 32 0.30 -1.08 -21.10
N ALA A 33 1.27 -1.90 -20.67
CA ALA A 33 2.32 -1.50 -19.74
C ALA A 33 3.58 -2.34 -19.96
N THR A 34 4.74 -1.73 -19.75
CA THR A 34 6.06 -2.38 -19.67
C THR A 34 6.90 -1.72 -18.57
N ALA A 35 8.15 -2.18 -18.36
CA ALA A 35 9.04 -1.58 -17.38
C ALA A 35 9.26 -0.08 -17.58
N ASP A 36 9.37 0.64 -16.47
CA ASP A 36 9.47 2.11 -16.46
C ASP A 36 10.73 2.63 -17.17
N ASP A 37 11.77 1.79 -17.28
CA ASP A 37 13.02 2.02 -18.00
C ASP A 37 13.10 1.27 -19.33
N GLY A 38 12.01 0.62 -19.76
CA GLY A 38 11.98 -0.20 -20.96
C GLY A 38 12.75 -1.52 -20.88
N SER A 39 13.42 -1.84 -19.77
CA SER A 39 14.32 -3.01 -19.65
C SER A 39 13.62 -4.37 -19.71
N ALA A 40 12.29 -4.41 -19.56
CA ALA A 40 11.54 -5.65 -19.57
C ALA A 40 11.33 -6.18 -21.00
N ARG A 41 11.63 -7.48 -21.17
CA ARG A 41 11.36 -8.24 -22.40
C ARG A 41 9.87 -8.28 -22.79
N PHE A 42 8.95 -8.14 -21.84
CA PHE A 42 7.52 -8.35 -22.08
C PHE A 42 6.72 -7.06 -22.03
N ILE A 43 5.79 -6.89 -22.96
CA ILE A 43 4.73 -5.88 -22.89
C ILE A 43 3.45 -6.58 -22.43
N TYR A 44 2.81 -6.06 -21.40
CA TYR A 44 1.55 -6.56 -20.89
C TYR A 44 0.39 -5.82 -21.55
N TYR A 45 -0.62 -6.56 -21.99
CA TYR A 45 -1.76 -6.04 -22.71
C TYR A 45 -3.05 -6.59 -22.14
N ILE A 46 -4.01 -5.70 -21.88
CA ILE A 46 -5.38 -6.06 -21.54
C ILE A 46 -6.34 -5.56 -22.62
N SER A 47 -7.36 -6.35 -22.93
CA SER A 47 -8.52 -5.93 -23.73
C SER A 47 -9.79 -6.49 -23.12
N ALA A 48 -10.67 -5.58 -22.66
CA ALA A 48 -11.78 -5.92 -21.78
C ALA A 48 -11.28 -6.74 -20.56
N SER A 49 -11.52 -8.05 -20.52
CA SER A 49 -11.06 -8.93 -19.43
C SER A 49 -9.95 -9.89 -19.83
N SER A 50 -9.60 -9.95 -21.12
CA SER A 50 -8.56 -10.84 -21.62
C SER A 50 -7.19 -10.21 -21.41
N PHE A 51 -6.28 -10.93 -20.74
CA PHE A 51 -4.96 -10.46 -20.37
C PHE A 51 -3.88 -11.29 -21.05
N TYR A 52 -2.90 -10.62 -21.64
CA TYR A 52 -1.83 -11.23 -22.42
C TYR A 52 -0.49 -10.57 -22.09
N ARG A 53 0.60 -11.31 -22.35
CA ARG A 53 1.93 -10.73 -22.56
C ARG A 53 2.37 -10.93 -24.00
N TYR A 54 3.05 -9.93 -24.52
CA TYR A 54 3.78 -9.96 -25.79
C TYR A 54 5.26 -10.09 -25.50
N ASP A 55 5.89 -11.10 -26.11
CA ASP A 55 7.33 -11.31 -26.07
C ASP A 55 8.00 -10.52 -27.21
N THR A 56 8.75 -9.48 -26.86
CA THR A 56 9.40 -8.62 -27.87
C THR A 56 10.53 -9.34 -28.62
N TYR A 57 11.04 -10.47 -28.10
CA TYR A 57 12.12 -11.23 -28.73
C TYR A 57 11.57 -12.31 -29.65
N ALA A 58 10.53 -13.01 -29.20
CA ALA A 58 9.93 -14.11 -29.96
C ALA A 58 8.82 -13.65 -30.92
N ASP A 59 8.40 -12.38 -30.86
CA ASP A 59 7.25 -11.84 -31.61
C ASP A 59 6.01 -12.73 -31.45
N ALA A 60 5.65 -12.98 -30.18
CA ALA A 60 4.63 -13.95 -29.82
C ALA A 60 3.79 -13.50 -28.63
N TRP A 61 2.52 -13.94 -28.63
CA TRP A 61 1.54 -13.66 -27.60
C TRP A 61 1.33 -14.88 -26.71
N GLN A 62 1.25 -14.64 -25.40
CA GLN A 62 0.84 -15.65 -24.42
C GLN A 62 -0.32 -15.11 -23.59
N GLN A 63 -1.38 -15.92 -23.45
CA GLN A 63 -2.49 -15.62 -22.55
C GLN A 63 -2.07 -15.87 -21.10
N LEU A 64 -2.49 -14.97 -20.23
CA LEU A 64 -2.22 -14.99 -18.79
C LEU A 64 -3.54 -15.12 -18.01
N ALA A 65 -3.46 -15.26 -16.69
CA ALA A 65 -4.64 -15.25 -15.83
C ALA A 65 -5.45 -13.97 -16.04
N THR A 66 -6.78 -14.11 -16.09
CA THR A 66 -7.70 -12.96 -16.20
C THR A 66 -7.87 -12.26 -14.86
N PRO A 67 -8.10 -10.94 -14.82
CA PRO A 67 -8.36 -10.21 -13.58
C PRO A 67 -9.57 -10.75 -12.80
N ASN A 68 -9.54 -10.65 -11.47
CA ASN A 68 -10.64 -11.07 -10.60
C ASN A 68 -11.89 -10.20 -10.81
N THR A 69 -11.70 -8.91 -11.10
CA THR A 69 -12.76 -7.96 -11.43
C THR A 69 -12.54 -7.44 -12.86
N ALA A 70 -13.55 -7.55 -13.71
CA ALA A 70 -13.49 -7.04 -15.07
C ALA A 70 -13.38 -5.51 -15.10
N PRO A 71 -12.52 -4.93 -15.97
CA PRO A 71 -12.48 -3.49 -16.19
C PRO A 71 -13.82 -2.90 -16.64
N PHE A 72 -14.08 -1.65 -16.27
CA PHE A 72 -15.32 -0.92 -16.55
C PHE A 72 -15.05 0.57 -16.82
N ALA A 73 -15.60 1.07 -17.93
CA ALA A 73 -15.64 2.47 -18.42
C ALA A 73 -14.32 3.25 -18.60
N ALA A 74 -13.28 2.97 -17.82
CA ALA A 74 -11.94 3.53 -17.96
C ALA A 74 -10.92 2.54 -17.38
N LEU A 75 -9.69 2.52 -17.89
CA LEU A 75 -8.60 1.72 -17.31
C LEU A 75 -7.23 2.37 -17.47
N SER A 76 -6.30 1.99 -16.61
CA SER A 76 -4.88 2.31 -16.69
C SER A 76 -4.05 1.12 -16.21
N LEU A 77 -3.04 0.72 -16.99
CA LEU A 77 -2.06 -0.30 -16.59
C LEU A 77 -0.74 0.35 -16.20
N ARG A 78 -0.07 -0.17 -15.17
CA ARG A 78 1.31 0.20 -14.83
C ARG A 78 2.12 -0.96 -14.30
N TYR A 79 3.33 -1.14 -14.84
CA TYR A 79 4.28 -2.14 -14.38
C TYR A 79 4.99 -1.71 -13.09
N THR A 80 5.57 -2.66 -12.36
CA THR A 80 6.59 -2.44 -11.35
C THR A 80 7.61 -3.56 -11.35
N GLY A 81 8.92 -3.23 -11.36
CA GLY A 81 10.00 -4.21 -11.21
C GLY A 81 10.45 -4.41 -9.76
N PHE A 82 10.10 -3.47 -8.88
CA PHE A 82 10.53 -3.44 -7.48
C PHE A 82 9.72 -4.38 -6.56
N ARG A 83 8.69 -5.04 -7.11
CA ARG A 83 7.80 -5.95 -6.39
C ARG A 83 7.53 -7.16 -7.24
N GLY A 84 7.07 -8.23 -6.61
CA GLY A 84 6.75 -9.47 -7.29
C GLY A 84 6.06 -10.43 -6.34
N TYR A 85 6.63 -11.61 -6.17
CA TYR A 85 6.09 -12.63 -5.29
C TYR A 85 6.35 -12.30 -3.82
N HIS A 86 5.27 -12.14 -3.07
CA HIS A 86 5.27 -11.88 -1.63
C HIS A 86 4.99 -13.15 -0.82
N GLY A 87 5.46 -13.21 0.41
CA GLY A 87 5.08 -14.29 1.31
C GLY A 87 5.75 -14.16 2.68
N ARG A 88 5.64 -15.23 3.45
CA ARG A 88 6.29 -15.37 4.75
C ARG A 88 7.43 -16.35 4.65
N VAL A 89 8.52 -16.04 5.34
CA VAL A 89 9.55 -17.03 5.60
C VAL A 89 8.93 -18.13 6.47
N LEU A 90 9.23 -19.38 6.17
CA LEU A 90 8.76 -20.54 6.96
C LEU A 90 9.83 -20.92 7.99
N SER A 91 11.08 -20.91 7.55
CA SER A 91 12.27 -21.10 8.38
C SER A 91 13.49 -20.57 7.62
N ALA A 92 14.60 -20.34 8.33
CA ALA A 92 15.88 -20.06 7.71
C ALA A 92 17.01 -20.67 8.55
N GLY A 93 18.15 -20.93 7.90
CA GLY A 93 19.43 -21.16 8.56
C GLY A 93 20.39 -20.03 8.20
N ALA A 94 21.67 -20.14 8.60
CA ALA A 94 22.66 -19.11 8.31
C ALA A 94 22.83 -18.83 6.80
N THR A 95 22.75 -19.87 5.96
CA THR A 95 22.95 -19.83 4.49
C THR A 95 21.80 -20.46 3.70
N SER A 96 20.63 -20.58 4.33
CA SER A 96 19.45 -21.18 3.69
C SER A 96 18.17 -20.47 4.10
N VAL A 97 17.15 -20.55 3.26
CA VAL A 97 15.81 -20.06 3.55
C VAL A 97 14.77 -21.01 2.97
N GLN A 98 13.71 -21.25 3.74
CA GLN A 98 12.55 -22.03 3.32
C GLN A 98 11.33 -21.12 3.22
N ILE A 99 10.64 -21.17 2.08
CA ILE A 99 9.48 -20.32 1.77
C ILE A 99 8.37 -21.13 1.11
N GLY A 100 7.14 -20.64 1.17
CA GLY A 100 6.05 -21.13 0.32
C GLY A 100 6.29 -20.70 -1.12
N GLY A 101 6.96 -21.54 -1.92
CA GLY A 101 7.33 -21.23 -3.30
C GLY A 101 6.41 -21.82 -4.37
N LEU A 102 6.69 -21.50 -5.63
CA LEU A 102 5.96 -21.98 -6.82
C LEU A 102 6.69 -23.17 -7.42
N ARG A 103 5.96 -24.24 -7.78
CA ARG A 103 6.53 -25.55 -8.15
C ARG A 103 7.83 -25.50 -8.96
N GLY A 104 8.79 -26.32 -8.54
CA GLY A 104 10.12 -26.41 -9.15
C GLY A 104 11.01 -25.18 -8.91
N ALA A 105 12.03 -24.99 -9.74
CA ALA A 105 13.06 -23.97 -9.56
C ALA A 105 12.63 -22.55 -10.03
N THR A 106 11.35 -22.20 -9.92
CA THR A 106 10.77 -20.99 -10.55
C THR A 106 11.37 -19.69 -10.03
N LEU A 107 11.75 -19.62 -8.74
CA LEU A 107 12.40 -18.44 -8.15
C LEU A 107 13.93 -18.53 -8.15
N ASN A 108 14.53 -19.52 -8.82
CA ASN A 108 15.97 -19.67 -8.89
C ASN A 108 16.63 -18.47 -9.59
N GLY A 109 17.71 -17.94 -9.01
CA GLY A 109 18.40 -16.74 -9.47
C GLY A 109 17.67 -15.43 -9.21
N LYS A 110 16.52 -15.43 -8.52
CA LYS A 110 15.78 -14.21 -8.18
C LYS A 110 16.21 -13.68 -6.82
N THR A 111 16.15 -12.36 -6.66
CA THR A 111 16.48 -11.70 -5.41
C THR A 111 15.27 -11.71 -4.47
N ILE A 112 15.46 -12.27 -3.26
CA ILE A 112 14.55 -12.12 -2.13
C ILE A 112 14.94 -10.90 -1.31
N LYS A 113 13.95 -10.14 -0.84
CA LYS A 113 14.11 -9.00 0.06
C LYS A 113 13.22 -9.18 1.29
N ILE A 114 13.80 -9.05 2.48
CA ILE A 114 13.02 -9.06 3.73
C ILE A 114 12.42 -7.67 3.98
N LEU A 115 11.09 -7.62 4.08
CA LEU A 115 10.30 -6.39 4.22
C LEU A 115 10.00 -6.03 5.66
N SER A 116 9.80 -7.03 6.53
CA SER A 116 9.55 -6.84 7.96
C SER A 116 10.00 -8.06 8.76
N GLY A 117 10.08 -7.91 10.08
CA GLY A 117 10.55 -8.94 11.00
C GLY A 117 12.08 -9.06 11.06
N PRO A 118 12.61 -10.11 11.71
CA PRO A 118 14.03 -10.38 11.76
C PRO A 118 14.66 -10.41 10.37
N GLY A 119 15.80 -9.75 10.21
CA GLY A 119 16.52 -9.67 8.95
C GLY A 119 16.02 -8.63 7.94
N ILE A 120 15.10 -7.74 8.34
CA ILE A 120 14.60 -6.61 7.53
C ILE A 120 15.71 -5.87 6.77
N GLY A 121 15.42 -5.50 5.52
CA GLY A 121 16.32 -4.74 4.65
C GLY A 121 17.39 -5.56 3.94
N GLN A 122 17.64 -6.81 4.36
CA GLN A 122 18.58 -7.69 3.68
C GLN A 122 18.00 -8.24 2.38
N GLU A 123 18.86 -8.30 1.35
CA GLU A 123 18.57 -8.90 0.05
C GLU A 123 19.51 -10.07 -0.21
N ARG A 124 19.00 -11.16 -0.81
CA ARG A 124 19.80 -12.35 -1.16
C ARG A 124 19.36 -12.91 -2.51
N VAL A 125 20.29 -13.49 -3.26
CA VAL A 125 19.96 -14.26 -4.48
C VAL A 125 19.59 -15.68 -4.07
N LEU A 126 18.42 -16.14 -4.53
CA LEU A 126 17.91 -17.47 -4.25
C LEU A 126 18.55 -18.50 -5.18
N THR A 127 19.15 -19.55 -4.62
CA THR A 127 19.61 -20.73 -5.38
C THR A 127 18.79 -21.95 -4.98
N PHE A 128 17.99 -22.49 -5.90
CA PHE A 128 17.05 -23.58 -5.61
C PHE A 128 17.78 -24.85 -5.19
N THR A 129 17.41 -25.44 -4.05
CA THR A 129 18.02 -26.69 -3.55
C THR A 129 17.03 -27.83 -3.44
N GLY A 130 15.73 -27.56 -3.25
CA GLY A 130 14.75 -28.63 -3.19
C GLY A 130 13.31 -28.16 -2.95
N GLU A 131 12.39 -29.09 -3.16
CA GLU A 131 10.96 -28.95 -2.91
C GLU A 131 10.51 -30.05 -1.95
N THR A 132 9.64 -29.70 -1.01
CA THR A 132 9.07 -30.62 -0.04
C THR A 132 7.55 -30.59 -0.13
N ILE A 133 6.95 -31.76 -0.36
CA ILE A 133 5.52 -31.97 -0.19
C ILE A 133 5.29 -32.41 1.26
N HIS A 134 4.52 -31.63 2.00
CA HIS A 134 4.28 -31.86 3.43
C HIS A 134 3.03 -32.68 3.70
N ASP A 135 1.99 -32.47 2.90
CA ASP A 135 0.75 -33.24 2.94
C ASP A 135 0.05 -33.17 1.58
N MET A 136 -0.83 -34.12 1.32
CA MET A 136 -1.65 -34.18 0.11
C MET A 136 -3.01 -34.81 0.38
N GLY A 137 -4.01 -34.46 -0.41
CA GLY A 137 -5.36 -34.98 -0.20
C GLY A 137 -6.29 -34.72 -1.37
N VAL A 138 -7.58 -34.85 -1.09
CA VAL A 138 -8.67 -34.60 -2.05
C VAL A 138 -9.58 -33.52 -1.50
N ILE A 139 -10.05 -32.64 -2.37
CA ILE A 139 -10.93 -31.56 -1.95
C ILE A 139 -12.34 -32.12 -1.81
N THR A 140 -12.90 -32.10 -0.59
CA THR A 140 -14.26 -32.57 -0.29
C THR A 140 -15.27 -31.42 -0.22
N ALA A 141 -14.83 -30.17 -0.02
CA ALA A 141 -15.63 -28.97 -0.20
C ALA A 141 -14.76 -27.74 -0.56
N THR A 142 -15.33 -26.74 -1.23
CA THR A 142 -14.59 -25.52 -1.61
C THR A 142 -15.51 -24.31 -1.77
N THR A 143 -14.94 -23.12 -1.56
CA THR A 143 -15.49 -21.83 -1.96
C THR A 143 -14.43 -21.06 -2.73
N THR A 144 -14.71 -19.82 -3.16
CA THR A 144 -13.69 -18.95 -3.75
C THR A 144 -12.55 -18.61 -2.77
N LEU A 145 -12.74 -18.88 -1.48
CA LEU A 145 -11.84 -18.50 -0.38
C LEU A 145 -11.23 -19.69 0.37
N THR A 146 -11.78 -20.90 0.20
CA THR A 146 -11.45 -22.05 1.07
C THR A 146 -11.37 -23.38 0.32
N LEU A 147 -10.54 -24.28 0.85
CA LEU A 147 -10.37 -25.65 0.40
C LEU A 147 -10.51 -26.55 1.63
N ALA A 148 -11.50 -27.43 1.64
CA ALA A 148 -11.75 -28.35 2.74
C ALA A 148 -11.51 -29.79 2.32
N ASP A 149 -10.90 -30.54 3.23
CA ASP A 149 -10.74 -31.99 3.17
C ASP A 149 -11.15 -32.57 4.54
N SER A 150 -12.34 -33.15 4.57
CA SER A 150 -12.95 -33.73 5.76
C SER A 150 -12.22 -34.98 6.30
N THR A 151 -11.21 -35.48 5.58
CA THR A 151 -10.38 -36.60 6.03
C THR A 151 -9.17 -36.16 6.85
N LYS A 152 -8.88 -34.85 6.89
CA LYS A 152 -7.70 -34.28 7.55
C LYS A 152 -7.95 -33.94 9.01
N LYS A 153 -6.85 -33.87 9.77
CA LYS A 153 -6.81 -33.50 11.20
C LYS A 153 -5.59 -32.64 11.50
N TRP A 154 -5.48 -31.51 10.81
CA TRP A 154 -4.35 -30.61 10.97
C TRP A 154 -4.38 -29.88 12.32
N LYS A 155 -3.20 -29.45 12.77
CA LYS A 155 -3.13 -28.43 13.82
C LYS A 155 -3.59 -27.10 13.26
N PHE A 156 -4.24 -26.30 14.10
CA PHE A 156 -4.57 -24.92 13.75
C PHE A 156 -3.29 -24.18 13.32
N ASN A 157 -3.39 -23.47 12.20
CA ASN A 157 -2.32 -22.66 11.63
C ASN A 157 -1.02 -23.40 11.26
N GLN A 158 -1.01 -24.74 11.27
CA GLN A 158 0.11 -25.57 10.84
C GLN A 158 0.67 -25.13 9.49
N TRP A 159 -0.22 -24.85 8.53
CA TRP A 159 0.10 -24.57 7.14
C TRP A 159 0.08 -23.08 6.78
N SER A 160 -0.06 -22.17 7.76
CA SER A 160 0.03 -20.73 7.49
C SER A 160 1.38 -20.38 6.86
N GLY A 161 1.35 -19.65 5.72
CA GLY A 161 2.51 -19.24 4.94
C GLY A 161 2.97 -20.23 3.86
N TYR A 162 2.45 -21.46 3.85
CA TYR A 162 2.74 -22.46 2.82
C TYR A 162 1.93 -22.19 1.55
N VAL A 163 2.26 -22.90 0.47
CA VAL A 163 1.50 -22.88 -0.78
C VAL A 163 0.75 -24.20 -0.94
N VAL A 164 -0.47 -24.12 -1.44
CA VAL A 164 -1.24 -25.28 -1.89
C VAL A 164 -1.25 -25.32 -3.42
N GLY A 165 -0.75 -26.41 -4.00
CA GLY A 165 -0.88 -26.74 -5.41
C GLY A 165 -2.12 -27.61 -5.63
N ILE A 166 -2.96 -27.22 -6.58
CA ILE A 166 -4.28 -27.82 -6.82
C ILE A 166 -4.33 -28.34 -8.24
N THR A 167 -4.55 -29.63 -8.42
CA THR A 167 -4.68 -30.26 -9.74
C THR A 167 -6.15 -30.51 -10.02
N PHE A 168 -6.66 -29.85 -11.06
CA PHE A 168 -8.04 -29.97 -11.53
C PHE A 168 -8.18 -31.24 -12.40
N GLY A 169 -9.41 -31.70 -12.64
CA GLY A 169 -9.68 -32.94 -13.40
C GLY A 169 -9.20 -32.96 -14.86
N THR A 170 -8.72 -31.84 -15.41
CA THR A 170 -8.07 -31.74 -16.73
C THR A 170 -6.56 -31.45 -16.64
N ASP A 171 -5.93 -31.83 -15.52
CA ASP A 171 -4.49 -31.66 -15.22
C ASP A 171 -3.96 -30.21 -15.22
N ALA A 172 -4.83 -29.21 -15.27
CA ALA A 172 -4.44 -27.82 -15.00
C ALA A 172 -4.10 -27.68 -13.51
N THR A 173 -2.93 -27.12 -13.19
CA THR A 173 -2.52 -26.87 -11.80
C THR A 173 -2.57 -25.38 -11.48
N GLN A 174 -3.20 -25.01 -10.36
CA GLN A 174 -3.10 -23.67 -9.78
C GLN A 174 -2.39 -23.71 -8.43
N TYR A 175 -1.74 -22.61 -8.08
CA TYR A 175 -1.10 -22.43 -6.77
C TYR A 175 -1.81 -21.33 -6.01
N LYS A 176 -2.03 -21.53 -4.71
CA LYS A 176 -2.61 -20.53 -3.80
C LYS A 176 -1.82 -20.48 -2.50
N LYS A 177 -1.68 -19.30 -1.92
CA LYS A 177 -1.06 -19.13 -0.60
C LYS A 177 -2.06 -19.47 0.49
N ILE A 178 -1.60 -20.16 1.52
CA ILE A 178 -2.42 -20.50 2.69
C ILE A 178 -2.22 -19.38 3.73
N LEU A 179 -3.28 -18.63 4.02
CA LEU A 179 -3.26 -17.60 5.05
C LEU A 179 -3.23 -18.22 6.45
N TYR A 180 -4.14 -19.16 6.67
CA TYR A 180 -4.30 -19.91 7.91
C TYR A 180 -5.09 -21.20 7.63
N ASN A 181 -5.18 -22.09 8.62
CA ASN A 181 -5.95 -23.32 8.50
C ASN A 181 -6.61 -23.71 9.83
N ASP A 182 -7.77 -24.33 9.72
CA ASP A 182 -8.34 -25.14 10.81
C ASP A 182 -7.96 -26.62 10.63
N ALA A 183 -8.64 -27.52 11.35
CA ALA A 183 -8.35 -28.95 11.34
C ALA A 183 -8.56 -29.62 9.96
N THR A 184 -9.44 -29.07 9.11
CA THR A 184 -9.86 -29.67 7.84
C THR A 184 -9.84 -28.71 6.66
N THR A 185 -9.69 -27.40 6.91
CA THR A 185 -9.88 -26.35 5.92
C THR A 185 -8.65 -25.46 5.82
N LEU A 186 -8.17 -25.26 4.59
CA LEU A 186 -7.20 -24.24 4.22
C LEU A 186 -7.95 -22.97 3.77
N TYR A 187 -7.54 -21.82 4.30
CA TYR A 187 -8.08 -20.52 3.91
C TYR A 187 -7.06 -19.78 3.06
N ILE A 188 -7.46 -19.43 1.82
CA ILE A 188 -6.59 -18.78 0.81
C ILE A 188 -6.90 -17.28 0.64
N SER A 189 -8.02 -16.82 1.22
CA SER A 189 -8.37 -15.41 1.33
C SER A 189 -9.36 -15.19 2.47
N ASP A 190 -9.23 -14.06 3.17
CA ASP A 190 -10.17 -13.56 4.18
C ASP A 190 -10.19 -12.03 4.13
N ALA A 191 -11.35 -11.45 3.84
CA ALA A 191 -11.54 -10.00 3.75
C ALA A 191 -11.25 -9.27 5.08
N ASN A 192 -11.41 -9.94 6.22
CA ASN A 192 -11.07 -9.36 7.53
C ASN A 192 -9.56 -9.26 7.76
N LEU A 193 -8.78 -10.08 7.05
CA LEU A 193 -7.31 -10.05 7.07
C LEU A 193 -6.72 -9.16 5.97
N GLN A 194 -7.53 -8.64 5.04
CA GLN A 194 -7.05 -7.68 4.03
C GLN A 194 -6.29 -6.48 4.63
N PRO A 195 -6.72 -5.86 5.75
CA PRO A 195 -5.98 -4.76 6.37
C PRO A 195 -4.61 -5.16 6.93
N HIS A 196 -4.44 -6.44 7.29
CA HIS A 196 -3.25 -6.99 7.98
C HIS A 196 -2.26 -7.65 7.01
N ASP A 197 -2.78 -8.26 5.94
CA ASP A 197 -2.00 -8.93 4.90
C ASP A 197 -2.61 -8.70 3.50
N PRO A 198 -2.38 -7.51 2.92
CA PRO A 198 -2.96 -7.16 1.62
C PRO A 198 -2.28 -7.85 0.43
N TRP A 199 -1.23 -8.66 0.66
CA TRP A 199 -0.39 -9.25 -0.39
C TRP A 199 -0.56 -10.77 -0.53
N ASN A 200 -1.22 -11.43 0.41
CA ASN A 200 -1.43 -12.87 0.35
C ASN A 200 -2.90 -13.27 0.15
N ASN A 201 -3.82 -12.31 0.13
CA ASN A 201 -5.25 -12.53 -0.17
C ASN A 201 -5.49 -12.79 -1.66
N GLN A 202 -5.65 -14.06 -2.04
CA GLN A 202 -5.72 -14.50 -3.44
C GLN A 202 -6.92 -15.42 -3.71
N PRO A 203 -8.16 -14.88 -3.73
CA PRO A 203 -9.34 -15.69 -4.04
C PRO A 203 -9.27 -16.30 -5.44
N PHE A 204 -10.08 -17.32 -5.70
CA PHE A 204 -10.30 -17.77 -7.07
C PHE A 204 -11.09 -16.72 -7.86
N ALA A 205 -10.70 -16.52 -9.13
CA ALA A 205 -11.49 -15.73 -10.06
C ALA A 205 -12.72 -16.54 -10.48
N ALA A 206 -13.93 -15.99 -10.37
CA ALA A 206 -15.17 -16.70 -10.70
C ALA A 206 -15.42 -16.84 -12.22
N ILE A 207 -14.36 -17.09 -13.00
CA ILE A 207 -14.39 -17.12 -14.48
C ILE A 207 -13.65 -18.39 -14.95
N ALA A 208 -14.24 -19.09 -15.91
CA ALA A 208 -13.66 -20.29 -16.51
C ALA A 208 -12.35 -19.96 -17.29
N PRO A 209 -11.37 -20.89 -17.33
CA PRO A 209 -11.38 -22.24 -16.77
C PRO A 209 -10.98 -22.31 -15.28
N TYR A 210 -10.76 -21.17 -14.62
CA TYR A 210 -10.11 -21.08 -13.30
C TYR A 210 -11.07 -20.80 -12.12
N ALA A 211 -12.35 -21.16 -12.28
CA ALA A 211 -13.44 -20.78 -11.37
C ALA A 211 -13.34 -21.38 -9.96
N LEU A 212 -13.48 -22.70 -9.82
CA LEU A 212 -13.43 -23.41 -8.53
C LEU A 212 -12.94 -24.86 -8.72
N PRO A 213 -12.20 -25.42 -7.74
CA PRO A 213 -11.85 -26.84 -7.75
C PRO A 213 -13.08 -27.76 -7.74
N VAL A 214 -12.98 -28.91 -8.39
CA VAL A 214 -14.06 -29.91 -8.41
C VAL A 214 -14.13 -30.65 -7.07
N THR A 215 -15.31 -30.75 -6.50
CA THR A 215 -15.57 -31.45 -5.22
C THR A 215 -16.41 -32.71 -5.37
N THR A 216 -16.87 -33.01 -6.59
CA THR A 216 -17.69 -34.19 -6.87
C THR A 216 -16.92 -35.47 -6.63
N ALA A 217 -17.41 -36.30 -5.70
CA ALA A 217 -16.81 -37.59 -5.36
C ALA A 217 -16.50 -38.43 -6.61
N GLY A 218 -15.31 -39.01 -6.66
CA GLY A 218 -14.81 -39.77 -7.82
C GLY A 218 -14.17 -38.93 -8.94
N SER A 219 -14.34 -37.60 -8.92
CA SER A 219 -13.68 -36.65 -9.83
C SER A 219 -13.10 -35.44 -9.08
N GLN A 220 -12.82 -35.60 -7.79
CA GLN A 220 -12.36 -34.52 -6.92
C GLN A 220 -11.00 -34.00 -7.38
N ALA A 221 -10.83 -32.69 -7.27
CA ALA A 221 -9.52 -32.09 -7.42
C ALA A 221 -8.61 -32.54 -6.27
N HIS A 222 -7.34 -32.79 -6.60
CA HIS A 222 -6.31 -33.17 -5.65
C HIS A 222 -5.51 -31.95 -5.23
N PHE A 223 -5.00 -31.95 -3.99
CA PHE A 223 -4.11 -30.89 -3.52
C PHE A 223 -2.83 -31.43 -2.91
N GLN A 224 -1.79 -30.61 -2.95
CA GLN A 224 -0.49 -30.83 -2.31
C GLN A 224 -0.08 -29.55 -1.58
N ILE A 225 0.31 -29.66 -0.32
CA ILE A 225 0.87 -28.56 0.47
C ILE A 225 2.39 -28.60 0.33
N ILE A 226 2.97 -27.51 -0.16
CA ILE A 226 4.36 -27.46 -0.60
C ILE A 226 5.15 -26.30 0.00
N SER A 227 6.44 -26.53 0.14
CA SER A 227 7.44 -25.50 0.44
C SER A 227 8.69 -25.73 -0.38
N GLN A 228 9.53 -24.71 -0.51
CA GLN A 228 10.79 -24.78 -1.22
C GLN A 228 11.93 -24.28 -0.37
N THR A 229 13.08 -24.90 -0.56
CA THR A 229 14.33 -24.54 0.11
C THR A 229 15.30 -23.96 -0.90
N TYR A 230 15.95 -22.88 -0.50
CA TYR A 230 16.95 -22.17 -1.28
C TYR A 230 18.22 -22.00 -0.45
N SER A 231 19.39 -22.08 -1.09
CA SER A 231 20.63 -21.57 -0.53
C SER A 231 20.77 -20.08 -0.84
N VAL A 232 21.40 -19.36 0.08
CA VAL A 232 21.62 -17.92 0.02
C VAL A 232 22.97 -17.59 0.66
N ASP A 233 23.53 -16.43 0.35
CA ASP A 233 24.67 -15.90 1.09
C ASP A 233 24.32 -15.68 2.57
N ALA A 234 25.33 -15.77 3.44
CA ALA A 234 25.14 -15.74 4.88
C ALA A 234 24.33 -14.52 5.34
N TRP A 235 23.29 -14.73 6.14
CA TRP A 235 22.51 -13.65 6.74
C TRP A 235 23.32 -12.93 7.82
N THR A 236 23.26 -11.60 7.85
CA THR A 236 23.79 -10.80 8.97
C THR A 236 22.89 -10.93 10.19
N VAL A 237 21.57 -10.85 9.96
CA VAL A 237 20.54 -11.20 10.94
C VAL A 237 19.65 -12.25 10.30
N GLN A 238 19.58 -13.45 10.88
CA GLN A 238 18.82 -14.55 10.32
C GLN A 238 17.31 -14.23 10.34
N PRO A 239 16.60 -14.28 9.19
CA PRO A 239 15.15 -14.18 9.18
C PRO A 239 14.50 -15.42 9.80
N ASP A 240 13.25 -15.32 10.21
CA ASP A 240 12.50 -16.46 10.72
C ASP A 240 11.04 -16.37 10.31
N TYR A 241 10.18 -17.21 10.88
CA TYR A 241 8.76 -17.26 10.53
C TYR A 241 7.98 -15.97 10.80
N ARG A 242 8.58 -14.99 11.50
CA ARG A 242 8.04 -13.64 11.71
C ARG A 242 8.41 -12.69 10.58
N SER A 243 9.23 -13.12 9.62
CA SER A 243 9.71 -12.26 8.54
C SER A 243 8.82 -12.35 7.30
N ASN A 244 8.39 -11.20 6.80
CA ASN A 244 7.72 -11.07 5.50
C ASN A 244 8.75 -10.73 4.42
N TYR A 245 8.54 -11.24 3.21
CA TYR A 245 9.43 -10.98 2.08
C TYR A 245 8.67 -10.61 0.81
N THR A 246 9.42 -10.02 -0.13
CA THR A 246 9.05 -9.91 -1.54
C THR A 246 10.21 -10.36 -2.41
N THR A 247 9.93 -10.63 -3.68
CA THR A 247 10.95 -10.91 -4.69
C THR A 247 10.88 -9.86 -5.79
N ASN A 248 12.01 -9.51 -6.37
CA ASN A 248 12.09 -8.55 -7.47
C ASN A 248 11.78 -9.23 -8.82
N THR A 249 10.62 -9.90 -8.91
CA THR A 249 10.18 -10.64 -10.12
C THR A 249 9.26 -9.85 -11.04
N GLY A 250 8.75 -8.71 -10.57
CA GLY A 250 7.87 -7.82 -11.32
C GLY A 250 6.38 -8.05 -11.06
N GLY A 251 5.58 -7.03 -11.31
CA GLY A 251 4.11 -7.08 -11.28
C GLY A 251 3.44 -5.98 -12.11
N VAL A 252 2.13 -6.08 -12.29
CA VAL A 252 1.32 -5.11 -13.05
C VAL A 252 0.12 -4.65 -12.22
N TYR A 253 -0.06 -3.34 -12.07
CA TYR A 253 -1.28 -2.75 -11.53
C TYR A 253 -2.29 -2.53 -12.64
N LEU A 254 -3.55 -2.88 -12.35
CA LEU A 254 -4.71 -2.58 -13.16
C LEU A 254 -5.64 -1.69 -12.34
N PHE A 255 -5.74 -0.44 -12.76
CA PHE A 255 -6.70 0.52 -12.26
C PHE A 255 -7.88 0.61 -13.24
N SER A 256 -9.11 0.63 -12.73
CA SER A 256 -10.32 0.70 -13.56
C SER A 256 -11.45 1.45 -12.88
N GLY A 257 -12.41 1.97 -13.65
CA GLY A 257 -13.69 2.46 -13.13
C GLY A 257 -14.58 1.34 -12.54
N SER A 258 -15.64 1.74 -11.84
CA SER A 258 -16.73 0.89 -11.34
C SER A 258 -18.06 1.64 -11.37
N ASN A 259 -19.16 0.93 -11.62
CA ASN A 259 -20.51 1.51 -11.69
C ASN A 259 -21.17 1.75 -10.31
N SER A 260 -20.51 1.36 -9.22
CA SER A 260 -20.94 1.57 -7.85
C SER A 260 -19.80 2.10 -7.00
N ALA A 261 -20.13 2.73 -5.87
CA ALA A 261 -19.14 3.14 -4.87
C ALA A 261 -18.20 1.94 -4.53
N PRO A 262 -16.87 2.14 -4.49
CA PRO A 262 -16.12 3.40 -4.46
C PRO A 262 -15.89 4.09 -5.82
N PHE A 263 -16.49 3.58 -6.91
CA PHE A 263 -16.44 4.08 -8.29
C PHE A 263 -15.16 3.79 -9.08
N PHE A 264 -14.23 3.05 -8.47
CA PHE A 264 -13.01 2.56 -9.09
C PHE A 264 -12.56 1.25 -8.43
N THR A 265 -11.65 0.53 -9.08
CA THR A 265 -11.03 -0.70 -8.60
C THR A 265 -9.53 -0.65 -8.83
N LEU A 266 -8.78 -1.34 -7.99
CA LEU A 266 -7.35 -1.56 -8.17
C LEU A 266 -7.04 -3.05 -7.96
N GLN A 267 -6.29 -3.62 -8.89
CA GLN A 267 -5.82 -5.00 -8.81
C GLN A 267 -4.32 -5.04 -9.11
N TYR A 268 -3.63 -6.01 -8.52
CA TYR A 268 -2.21 -6.28 -8.75
C TYR A 268 -2.04 -7.69 -9.30
N TYR A 269 -1.32 -7.79 -10.40
CA TYR A 269 -0.91 -9.05 -11.02
C TYR A 269 0.54 -9.36 -10.66
N ASP A 270 0.76 -10.56 -10.14
CA ASP A 270 2.08 -11.11 -9.88
C ASP A 270 2.56 -11.92 -11.09
N ILE A 271 3.63 -11.46 -11.73
CA ILE A 271 4.11 -12.01 -13.01
C ILE A 271 4.61 -13.45 -12.87
N ILE A 272 5.33 -13.76 -11.79
CA ILE A 272 5.94 -15.07 -11.66
C ILE A 272 4.92 -16.11 -11.19
N HIS A 273 3.94 -15.67 -10.41
CA HIS A 273 2.87 -16.52 -9.90
C HIS A 273 1.69 -16.70 -10.85
N ASP A 274 1.57 -15.83 -11.86
CA ASP A 274 0.42 -15.76 -12.78
C ASP A 274 -0.91 -15.67 -12.03
N SER A 275 -1.02 -14.70 -11.13
CA SER A 275 -2.22 -14.53 -10.30
C SER A 275 -2.54 -13.07 -10.00
N TRP A 276 -3.84 -12.78 -9.88
CA TRP A 276 -4.35 -11.47 -9.52
C TRP A 276 -4.72 -11.38 -8.04
N GLN A 277 -4.54 -10.18 -7.50
CA GLN A 277 -4.90 -9.78 -6.15
C GLN A 277 -5.72 -8.50 -6.21
N THR A 278 -6.85 -8.48 -5.52
CA THR A 278 -7.65 -7.26 -5.37
C THR A 278 -7.04 -6.40 -4.27
N LYS A 279 -6.92 -5.09 -4.54
CA LYS A 279 -6.45 -4.08 -3.58
C LYS A 279 -7.62 -3.28 -3.02
N THR A 280 -7.41 -2.67 -1.86
CA THR A 280 -8.48 -1.95 -1.17
C THR A 280 -8.74 -0.61 -1.84
N CYS A 281 -10.01 -0.32 -2.16
CA CYS A 281 -10.47 0.95 -2.71
C CYS A 281 -11.52 1.57 -1.77
N ASN A 282 -11.12 2.62 -1.04
CA ASN A 282 -11.98 3.25 -0.04
C ASN A 282 -13.05 4.13 -0.70
N GLN A 283 -14.27 4.14 -0.15
CA GLN A 283 -15.28 5.14 -0.52
C GLN A 283 -14.88 6.56 -0.07
N ALA A 284 -15.71 7.55 -0.36
CA ALA A 284 -15.53 8.98 0.00
C ALA A 284 -14.41 9.73 -0.76
N LEU A 285 -13.69 9.07 -1.67
CA LEU A 285 -12.68 9.71 -2.53
C LEU A 285 -13.22 10.15 -3.90
N LEU A 286 -14.20 9.45 -4.46
CA LEU A 286 -14.89 9.83 -5.68
C LEU A 286 -16.40 9.86 -5.42
N ALA A 287 -17.09 10.79 -6.08
CA ALA A 287 -18.54 10.95 -5.98
C ALA A 287 -19.30 10.36 -7.19
N ALA A 288 -18.58 9.91 -8.23
CA ALA A 288 -19.16 9.36 -9.45
C ALA A 288 -18.20 8.38 -10.16
N THR A 289 -18.76 7.56 -11.04
CA THR A 289 -18.04 6.58 -11.87
C THR A 289 -17.06 7.21 -12.86
N LEU A 290 -15.84 6.69 -12.84
CA LEU A 290 -14.81 7.02 -13.83
C LEU A 290 -15.28 6.62 -15.24
N SER A 291 -15.43 7.62 -16.13
CA SER A 291 -16.03 7.44 -17.46
C SER A 291 -15.24 8.07 -18.60
N THR A 292 -14.06 8.64 -18.32
CA THR A 292 -13.16 9.27 -19.30
C THR A 292 -11.71 8.89 -19.00
N ASP A 293 -10.76 9.32 -19.83
CA ASP A 293 -9.34 9.03 -19.63
C ASP A 293 -8.86 9.37 -18.21
N CYS A 294 -8.11 8.43 -17.66
CA CYS A 294 -7.47 8.54 -16.37
C CYS A 294 -6.11 7.86 -16.40
N THR A 295 -5.24 8.26 -15.49
CA THR A 295 -3.92 7.68 -15.36
C THR A 295 -3.65 7.31 -13.93
N PHE A 296 -3.16 6.10 -13.76
CA PHE A 296 -2.46 5.65 -12.57
C PHE A 296 -0.97 5.69 -12.91
N GLU A 297 -0.14 6.41 -12.15
CA GLU A 297 1.28 6.63 -12.44
C GLU A 297 2.11 6.39 -11.18
N ARG A 298 3.21 5.64 -11.26
CA ARG A 298 4.03 5.33 -10.07
C ARG A 298 5.35 6.10 -10.07
N MET A 299 5.88 6.36 -8.88
CA MET A 299 7.23 6.90 -8.73
C MET A 299 8.30 5.79 -8.69
N ALA A 300 8.53 5.05 -9.77
CA ALA A 300 9.43 3.89 -9.77
C ALA A 300 10.82 4.11 -9.10
N LYS A 301 11.35 3.07 -8.43
CA LYS A 301 12.76 3.05 -8.02
C LYS A 301 13.61 2.66 -9.25
N THR A 302 13.88 3.63 -10.12
CA THR A 302 14.58 3.44 -11.40
C THR A 302 15.74 4.44 -11.56
N GLY A 303 16.72 4.11 -12.41
CA GLY A 303 17.95 4.88 -12.58
C GLY A 303 18.86 4.81 -11.34
N THR A 304 19.61 5.90 -11.08
CA THR A 304 20.48 6.04 -9.92
C THR A 304 19.78 6.79 -8.78
N ALA A 305 20.17 6.53 -7.53
CA ALA A 305 19.71 7.32 -6.39
C ALA A 305 19.99 8.81 -6.65
N PHE A 306 19.06 9.69 -6.25
CA PHE A 306 19.25 11.13 -6.40
C PHE A 306 20.34 11.66 -5.46
N LEU A 307 20.52 10.98 -4.34
CA LEU A 307 21.60 11.20 -3.39
C LEU A 307 21.87 9.89 -2.64
N SER A 308 23.13 9.58 -2.39
CA SER A 308 23.53 8.46 -1.54
C SER A 308 24.78 8.85 -0.74
N SER A 309 24.79 8.53 0.56
CA SER A 309 25.85 8.90 1.48
C SER A 309 25.76 8.08 2.78
N THR A 310 26.65 8.38 3.73
CA THR A 310 26.62 7.89 5.10
C THR A 310 26.22 9.03 6.04
N ALA A 311 25.25 8.77 6.92
CA ALA A 311 24.83 9.75 7.91
C ALA A 311 25.97 10.06 8.89
N THR A 312 26.00 11.28 9.41
CA THR A 312 26.91 11.69 10.50
C THR A 312 26.23 11.57 11.86
N ALA A 313 24.90 11.66 11.92
CA ALA A 313 24.08 11.44 13.12
C ALA A 313 22.60 11.23 12.75
N GLY A 314 21.76 10.87 13.73
CA GLY A 314 20.31 10.82 13.58
C GLY A 314 19.59 10.99 14.91
N ALA A 315 18.32 11.37 14.84
CA ALA A 315 17.40 11.44 15.97
C ALA A 315 16.05 10.85 15.56
N ALA A 316 15.05 10.90 16.45
CA ALA A 316 13.76 10.23 16.23
C ALA A 316 13.10 10.58 14.87
N ARG A 317 13.22 11.82 14.39
CA ARG A 317 12.61 12.29 13.13
C ARG A 317 13.60 12.95 12.16
N THR A 318 14.90 12.77 12.38
CA THR A 318 15.93 13.41 11.54
C THR A 318 17.04 12.45 11.18
N LEU A 319 17.62 12.67 10.00
CA LEU A 319 18.90 12.13 9.58
C LEU A 319 19.80 13.31 9.22
N THR A 320 20.97 13.37 9.85
CA THR A 320 21.94 14.45 9.65
C THR A 320 23.14 13.91 8.89
N ASP A 321 23.52 14.62 7.84
CA ASP A 321 24.76 14.42 7.10
C ASP A 321 25.41 15.79 6.87
N SER A 322 26.37 16.12 7.74
CA SER A 322 27.04 17.42 7.71
C SER A 322 28.00 17.60 6.53
N VAL A 323 28.20 16.57 5.69
CA VAL A 323 29.04 16.65 4.50
C VAL A 323 28.25 17.17 3.28
N GLN A 324 26.91 17.08 3.32
CA GLN A 324 26.07 17.50 2.20
C GLN A 324 25.87 19.02 2.12
N THR A 325 25.58 19.49 0.90
CA THR A 325 25.21 20.88 0.61
C THR A 325 23.94 20.92 -0.25
N MET A 326 22.83 20.42 0.29
CA MET A 326 21.57 20.30 -0.43
C MET A 326 20.87 21.66 -0.61
N THR A 327 20.17 21.83 -1.72
CA THR A 327 19.17 22.91 -1.84
C THR A 327 18.01 22.64 -0.87
N VAL A 328 17.64 23.65 -0.09
CA VAL A 328 16.53 23.56 0.88
C VAL A 328 15.25 23.09 0.18
N ASP A 329 14.58 22.12 0.79
CA ASP A 329 13.32 21.50 0.36
C ASP A 329 13.33 20.81 -1.01
N ARG A 330 14.49 20.65 -1.66
CA ARG A 330 14.62 19.94 -2.95
C ARG A 330 14.09 18.49 -2.90
N TYR A 331 14.18 17.86 -1.74
CA TYR A 331 13.77 16.48 -1.52
C TYR A 331 12.52 16.37 -0.64
N ALA A 332 11.76 17.45 -0.43
CA ALA A 332 10.44 17.35 0.17
C ALA A 332 9.55 16.39 -0.64
N ASN A 333 8.77 15.55 0.04
CA ASN A 333 7.94 14.49 -0.53
C ASN A 333 8.71 13.36 -1.26
N TYR A 334 10.04 13.33 -1.18
CA TYR A 334 10.85 12.16 -1.58
C TYR A 334 10.95 11.18 -0.41
N ARG A 335 11.60 10.03 -0.65
CA ARG A 335 11.81 9.00 0.36
C ARG A 335 13.29 8.82 0.65
N VAL A 336 13.63 8.81 1.94
CA VAL A 336 14.93 8.35 2.43
C VAL A 336 14.82 6.87 2.79
N LEU A 337 15.77 6.06 2.32
CA LEU A 337 15.91 4.62 2.63
C LEU A 337 17.26 4.40 3.30
N ILE A 338 17.27 3.72 4.46
CA ILE A 338 18.49 3.26 5.12
C ILE A 338 18.90 1.93 4.49
N THR A 339 20.07 1.90 3.85
CA THR A 339 20.58 0.77 3.07
C THR A 339 21.58 -0.09 3.82
N GLY A 340 22.13 0.40 4.93
CA GLY A 340 23.11 -0.32 5.75
C GLY A 340 23.31 0.34 7.11
N GLY A 341 23.96 -0.36 8.04
CA GLY A 341 24.18 0.12 9.41
C GLY A 341 22.93 0.10 10.28
N THR A 342 22.91 0.93 11.32
CA THR A 342 21.79 1.02 12.26
C THR A 342 20.50 1.49 11.57
N GLY A 343 19.41 0.76 11.81
CA GLY A 343 18.11 1.09 11.23
C GLY A 343 17.92 0.69 9.77
N ILE A 344 18.80 -0.16 9.22
CA ILE A 344 18.68 -0.76 7.87
C ILE A 344 17.26 -1.26 7.56
N GLY A 345 16.82 -1.03 6.32
CA GLY A 345 15.51 -1.47 5.82
C GLY A 345 14.37 -0.49 6.14
N GLN A 346 14.57 0.44 7.08
CA GLN A 346 13.60 1.51 7.29
C GLN A 346 13.65 2.53 6.16
N SER A 347 12.49 3.08 5.84
CA SER A 347 12.37 4.20 4.93
C SER A 347 11.22 5.10 5.34
N ARG A 348 11.33 6.39 5.04
CA ARG A 348 10.37 7.42 5.46
C ARG A 348 10.25 8.51 4.40
N ARG A 349 9.06 9.14 4.31
CA ARG A 349 8.86 10.33 3.49
C ARG A 349 9.54 11.52 4.15
N ILE A 350 10.25 12.31 3.36
CA ILE A 350 10.87 13.56 3.78
C ILE A 350 9.79 14.66 3.80
N ILE A 351 9.62 15.33 4.94
CA ILE A 351 8.77 16.53 5.04
C ILE A 351 9.52 17.72 4.42
N CYS A 352 10.76 17.93 4.86
CA CYS A 352 11.62 19.02 4.45
C CYS A 352 13.10 18.61 4.57
N ASN A 353 13.97 19.37 3.93
CA ASN A 353 15.41 19.21 4.10
C ASN A 353 16.11 20.58 4.17
N THR A 354 17.08 20.71 5.06
CA THR A 354 18.04 21.82 5.02
C THR A 354 19.21 21.43 4.10
N ALA A 355 20.34 22.14 4.19
CA ALA A 355 21.56 21.76 3.49
C ALA A 355 22.13 20.41 3.96
N THR A 356 21.92 20.05 5.22
CA THR A 356 22.61 18.92 5.90
C THR A 356 21.67 17.99 6.67
N VAL A 357 20.37 18.30 6.75
CA VAL A 357 19.42 17.52 7.56
C VAL A 357 18.18 17.19 6.74
N PHE A 358 17.77 15.92 6.79
CA PHE A 358 16.45 15.47 6.37
C PHE A 358 15.54 15.36 7.59
N THR A 359 14.32 15.90 7.49
CA THR A 359 13.29 15.71 8.50
C THR A 359 12.17 14.84 7.94
N VAL A 360 11.77 13.79 8.68
CA VAL A 360 10.87 12.73 8.17
C VAL A 360 9.48 12.75 8.81
N ASN A 361 8.51 12.19 8.09
CA ASN A 361 7.07 12.25 8.41
C ASN A 361 6.64 11.48 9.67
N LYS A 362 7.36 10.41 10.02
CA LYS A 362 7.13 9.57 11.20
C LYS A 362 8.46 9.25 11.86
N ALA A 363 8.44 9.02 13.17
CA ALA A 363 9.63 8.61 13.89
C ALA A 363 10.25 7.32 13.30
N TRP A 364 11.56 7.21 13.39
CA TRP A 364 12.26 5.96 13.14
C TRP A 364 11.90 4.95 14.24
N ASP A 365 11.70 3.70 13.86
CA ASP A 365 11.56 2.59 14.81
C ASP A 365 12.90 2.30 15.49
N THR A 366 13.99 2.49 14.74
CA THR A 366 15.37 2.51 15.26
C THR A 366 16.09 3.72 14.68
N ASN A 367 16.52 4.64 15.53
CA ASN A 367 17.15 5.88 15.09
C ASN A 367 18.44 5.58 14.29
N PRO A 368 18.63 6.19 13.11
CA PRO A 368 19.89 6.09 12.39
C PRO A 368 21.03 6.77 13.17
N ASP A 369 22.26 6.35 12.89
CA ASP A 369 23.49 6.83 13.51
C ASP A 369 24.61 7.03 12.47
N ALA A 370 25.84 7.28 12.93
CA ALA A 370 27.01 7.52 12.07
C ALA A 370 27.45 6.31 11.22
N THR A 371 26.88 5.12 11.43
CA THR A 371 27.13 3.91 10.62
C THR A 371 26.08 3.73 9.51
N SER A 372 25.02 4.54 9.55
CA SER A 372 23.85 4.36 8.69
C SER A 372 24.15 4.88 7.29
N THR A 373 24.15 4.00 6.30
CA THR A 373 24.20 4.40 4.88
C THR A 373 22.79 4.60 4.36
N TYR A 374 22.58 5.59 3.49
CA TYR A 374 21.25 5.94 3.00
C TYR A 374 21.24 6.31 1.51
N GLU A 375 20.06 6.21 0.93
CA GLU A 375 19.75 6.65 -0.42
C GLU A 375 18.46 7.48 -0.46
N ILE A 376 18.42 8.48 -1.33
CA ILE A 376 17.24 9.30 -1.62
C ILE A 376 16.66 8.91 -2.98
N TRP A 377 15.36 8.60 -2.98
CA TRP A 377 14.60 8.21 -4.16
C TRP A 377 13.29 8.99 -4.23
N GLY A 378 12.65 8.96 -5.40
CA GLY A 378 11.22 9.25 -5.49
C GLY A 378 10.45 8.31 -4.55
N ASP A 379 9.25 8.68 -4.11
CA ASP A 379 8.48 7.83 -3.19
C ASP A 379 7.91 6.60 -3.91
N TYR A 380 8.77 5.59 -4.13
CA TYR A 380 8.51 4.38 -4.93
C TYR A 380 7.46 3.43 -4.38
N ASP A 381 7.01 3.74 -3.18
CA ASP A 381 5.89 3.12 -2.51
C ASP A 381 4.61 3.96 -2.67
N LYS A 382 4.57 4.86 -3.64
CA LYS A 382 3.39 5.65 -3.97
C LYS A 382 3.10 5.60 -5.46
N ALA A 383 1.80 5.64 -5.74
CA ALA A 383 1.26 5.79 -7.07
C ALA A 383 0.23 6.92 -7.06
N PHE A 384 0.23 7.77 -8.06
CA PHE A 384 -0.70 8.87 -8.23
C PHE A 384 -1.80 8.51 -9.20
N PHE A 385 -2.98 9.06 -8.95
CA PHE A 385 -4.12 9.01 -9.85
C PHE A 385 -4.52 10.43 -10.26
N SER A 386 -4.79 10.61 -11.56
CA SER A 386 -5.23 11.86 -12.18
C SER A 386 -6.20 11.57 -13.34
N GLY A 387 -7.09 12.50 -13.66
CA GLY A 387 -7.99 12.45 -14.82
C GLY A 387 -9.47 12.55 -14.44
N HIS A 388 -10.34 11.99 -15.29
CA HIS A 388 -11.79 11.97 -15.07
C HIS A 388 -12.45 13.35 -14.88
N ALA A 389 -12.05 14.36 -15.66
CA ALA A 389 -12.51 15.75 -15.48
C ALA A 389 -12.29 16.34 -14.08
N GLY A 390 -11.48 15.69 -13.25
CA GLY A 390 -11.04 16.18 -11.95
C GLY A 390 -9.79 17.06 -12.07
N ALA A 391 -9.68 18.01 -11.16
CA ALA A 391 -8.45 18.74 -10.88
C ALA A 391 -7.63 18.09 -9.75
N ALA A 392 -8.31 17.37 -8.85
CA ALA A 392 -7.65 16.69 -7.74
C ALA A 392 -6.82 15.50 -8.21
N MET A 393 -5.74 15.25 -7.49
CA MET A 393 -5.00 14.00 -7.56
C MET A 393 -5.25 13.17 -6.31
N LEU A 394 -5.23 11.85 -6.48
CA LEU A 394 -5.20 10.90 -5.37
C LEU A 394 -3.84 10.19 -5.38
N GLN A 395 -3.50 9.58 -4.26
CA GLN A 395 -2.31 8.74 -4.14
C GLN A 395 -2.70 7.40 -3.50
N TYR A 396 -2.02 6.33 -3.90
CA TYR A 396 -2.15 5.00 -3.33
C TYR A 396 -0.82 4.55 -2.75
N SER A 397 -0.85 3.95 -1.57
CA SER A 397 0.31 3.34 -0.91
C SER A 397 0.21 1.82 -1.03
N PRO A 398 1.04 1.15 -1.86
CA PRO A 398 0.94 -0.30 -1.98
C PRO A 398 1.44 -1.06 -0.76
N SER A 399 2.48 -0.60 -0.05
CA SER A 399 2.92 -1.29 1.19
C SER A 399 1.79 -1.36 2.19
N ASN A 400 1.03 -0.27 2.30
CA ASN A 400 -0.01 -0.16 3.28
C ASN A 400 -1.31 -0.71 2.73
N ASP A 401 -1.59 -0.63 1.43
CA ASP A 401 -2.89 -0.88 0.78
C ASP A 401 -3.97 0.15 1.17
N PHE A 402 -3.71 1.42 0.87
CA PHE A 402 -4.65 2.51 1.17
C PHE A 402 -4.55 3.68 0.19
N TRP A 403 -5.70 4.31 -0.11
CA TRP A 403 -5.82 5.50 -0.94
C TRP A 403 -5.97 6.77 -0.12
N MET A 404 -5.32 7.84 -0.54
CA MET A 404 -5.30 9.13 0.14
C MET A 404 -5.42 10.28 -0.87
N GLN A 405 -5.88 11.44 -0.41
CA GLN A 405 -5.98 12.66 -1.23
C GLN A 405 -4.93 13.71 -0.87
N GLY A 406 -4.16 13.50 0.19
CA GLY A 406 -3.03 14.33 0.61
C GLY A 406 -1.87 13.45 1.06
N ALA A 407 -0.73 14.06 1.40
CA ALA A 407 0.47 13.30 1.74
C ALA A 407 0.34 12.56 3.08
N SER A 408 0.69 11.28 3.13
CA SER A 408 0.54 10.43 4.33
C SER A 408 1.50 10.81 5.48
N PHE A 409 1.00 10.67 6.70
CA PHE A 409 1.77 10.81 7.94
C PHE A 409 1.85 9.51 8.73
N ASP A 410 0.71 8.84 8.94
CA ASP A 410 0.66 7.53 9.59
C ASP A 410 -0.62 6.80 9.18
N ASP A 411 -0.72 5.53 9.52
CA ASP A 411 -1.86 4.66 9.23
C ASP A 411 -1.88 3.46 10.17
N GLY A 412 -2.99 2.73 10.24
CA GLY A 412 -3.09 1.54 11.08
C GLY A 412 -4.47 0.89 11.04
N VAL A 413 -4.65 -0.11 11.88
CA VAL A 413 -5.92 -0.78 12.10
C VAL A 413 -6.41 -0.45 13.50
N VAL A 414 -7.68 -0.04 13.63
CA VAL A 414 -8.23 0.36 14.92
C VAL A 414 -8.25 -0.82 15.89
N ALA A 415 -7.78 -0.60 17.12
CA ALA A 415 -7.72 -1.63 18.14
C ALA A 415 -7.83 -0.99 19.53
N ASN A 416 -8.85 -1.40 20.29
CA ASN A 416 -8.97 -1.04 21.72
C ASN A 416 -7.86 -1.72 22.53
N ILE A 417 -7.66 -3.00 22.24
CA ILE A 417 -6.53 -3.82 22.71
C ILE A 417 -5.95 -4.47 21.46
N GLY A 418 -4.65 -4.29 21.24
CA GLY A 418 -3.93 -4.89 20.12
C GLY A 418 -3.06 -6.05 20.59
N VAL A 419 -2.99 -7.13 19.81
CA VAL A 419 -2.02 -8.22 19.96
C VAL A 419 -1.19 -8.37 18.69
N LYS A 420 0.13 -8.49 18.83
CA LYS A 420 1.03 -8.70 17.69
C LYS A 420 2.21 -9.58 18.02
N MET A 421 2.77 -10.19 16.98
CA MET A 421 4.13 -10.70 16.99
C MET A 421 5.13 -9.60 16.60
N SER A 422 6.40 -9.78 16.94
CA SER A 422 7.43 -8.81 16.56
C SER A 422 7.52 -8.64 15.04
N GLY A 423 7.36 -7.42 14.54
CA GLY A 423 7.42 -7.07 13.11
C GLY A 423 6.11 -7.18 12.33
N TRP A 424 4.99 -7.44 13.01
CA TRP A 424 3.66 -7.63 12.41
C TRP A 424 2.70 -6.50 12.78
N GLU A 425 1.68 -6.30 11.94
CA GLU A 425 0.54 -5.44 12.28
C GLU A 425 -0.29 -6.09 13.40
N ALA A 426 -0.84 -5.25 14.28
CA ALA A 426 -1.59 -5.73 15.44
C ALA A 426 -3.00 -6.15 15.07
N LEU A 427 -3.43 -7.31 15.58
CA LEU A 427 -4.81 -7.77 15.53
C LEU A 427 -5.59 -7.23 16.74
N GLY A 428 -6.85 -6.90 16.56
CA GLY A 428 -7.73 -6.50 17.66
C GLY A 428 -8.09 -7.69 18.56
N VAL A 429 -8.06 -7.48 19.88
CA VAL A 429 -8.59 -8.42 20.88
C VAL A 429 -10.02 -8.00 21.23
N THR A 430 -10.95 -8.95 21.16
CA THR A 430 -12.37 -8.75 21.51
C THR A 430 -12.62 -9.05 22.98
N THR A 431 -12.03 -10.13 23.50
CA THR A 431 -12.13 -10.53 24.91
C THR A 431 -10.83 -11.18 25.37
N GLY A 432 -10.53 -11.05 26.67
CA GLY A 432 -9.48 -11.78 27.34
C GLY A 432 -9.97 -12.25 28.71
N ALA A 433 -10.53 -13.45 28.78
CA ALA A 433 -11.16 -13.98 29.98
C ALA A 433 -10.10 -14.61 30.90
N ARG A 434 -9.88 -14.04 32.08
CA ARG A 434 -8.95 -14.60 33.07
C ARG A 434 -9.53 -15.87 33.69
N ILE A 435 -8.68 -16.89 33.80
CA ILE A 435 -8.96 -18.17 34.46
C ILE A 435 -7.97 -18.31 35.61
N ALA A 436 -8.46 -18.49 36.84
CA ALA A 436 -7.62 -18.47 38.04
C ALA A 436 -6.66 -19.67 38.13
N ALA A 437 -7.12 -20.86 37.71
CA ALA A 437 -6.33 -22.09 37.69
C ALA A 437 -6.61 -22.88 36.39
N GLY A 438 -6.02 -22.42 35.29
CA GLY A 438 -5.99 -23.13 34.01
C GLY A 438 -4.75 -24.02 33.90
N VAL A 439 -4.78 -24.95 32.95
CA VAL A 439 -3.64 -25.83 32.65
C VAL A 439 -2.55 -25.01 31.95
N THR A 440 -1.36 -24.92 32.54
CA THR A 440 -0.23 -24.18 31.94
C THR A 440 0.79 -25.09 31.27
N ALA A 441 0.87 -26.36 31.67
CA ALA A 441 1.67 -27.36 30.98
C ALA A 441 1.14 -28.78 31.23
N VAL A 442 1.42 -29.66 30.29
CA VAL A 442 1.18 -31.11 30.36
C VAL A 442 2.46 -31.86 30.06
N ASN A 443 2.60 -33.08 30.56
CA ASN A 443 3.67 -33.96 30.14
C ASN A 443 3.45 -34.35 28.66
N ALA A 444 4.49 -34.24 27.84
CA ALA A 444 4.40 -34.57 26.42
C ALA A 444 4.10 -36.06 26.18
N THR A 445 4.45 -36.94 27.13
CA THR A 445 4.08 -38.36 27.07
C THR A 445 2.81 -38.59 27.91
N PRO A 446 1.74 -39.19 27.35
CA PRO A 446 0.55 -39.49 28.12
C PRO A 446 0.84 -40.51 29.22
N THR A 447 0.13 -40.43 30.36
CA THR A 447 0.23 -41.43 31.44
C THR A 447 -0.24 -42.82 30.96
N ALA A 448 -1.25 -42.86 30.09
CA ALA A 448 -1.64 -44.05 29.34
C ALA A 448 -2.05 -43.63 27.93
N GLY A 449 -1.48 -44.26 26.90
CA GLY A 449 -1.73 -43.88 25.50
C GLY A 449 -3.08 -44.29 24.92
N GLY A 450 -3.84 -45.15 25.61
CA GLY A 450 -5.11 -45.69 25.11
C GLY A 450 -4.96 -46.48 23.79
N THR A 451 -6.04 -46.59 23.02
CA THR A 451 -6.08 -47.34 21.74
C THR A 451 -6.98 -46.65 20.71
N GLY A 452 -6.71 -46.85 19.41
CA GLY A 452 -7.57 -46.38 18.32
C GLY A 452 -7.51 -44.88 18.00
N TYR A 453 -6.53 -44.16 18.56
CA TYR A 453 -6.33 -42.74 18.27
C TYR A 453 -5.59 -42.51 16.95
N LEU A 454 -5.84 -41.37 16.34
CA LEU A 454 -5.14 -40.87 15.16
C LEU A 454 -4.35 -39.60 15.50
N VAL A 455 -3.26 -39.35 14.77
CA VAL A 455 -2.56 -38.06 14.86
C VAL A 455 -3.51 -36.93 14.47
N GLY A 456 -3.52 -35.86 15.26
CA GLY A 456 -4.44 -34.74 15.12
C GLY A 456 -5.75 -34.87 15.92
N ASP A 457 -5.98 -36.01 16.59
CA ASP A 457 -7.10 -36.14 17.53
C ASP A 457 -6.99 -35.11 18.67
N ILE A 458 -8.09 -34.39 18.92
CA ILE A 458 -8.21 -33.46 20.04
C ILE A 458 -8.90 -34.16 21.20
N LEU A 459 -8.20 -34.22 22.33
CA LEU A 459 -8.65 -34.85 23.56
C LEU A 459 -8.94 -33.79 24.61
N THR A 460 -10.10 -33.86 25.25
CA THR A 460 -10.53 -32.94 26.31
C THR A 460 -10.31 -33.57 27.67
N CYS A 461 -9.54 -32.91 28.54
CA CYS A 461 -9.37 -33.32 29.93
C CYS A 461 -10.73 -33.25 30.63
N SER A 462 -11.15 -34.37 31.21
CA SER A 462 -12.49 -34.55 31.79
C SER A 462 -12.49 -34.47 33.33
N VAL A 463 -11.39 -33.99 33.93
CA VAL A 463 -11.19 -33.99 35.39
C VAL A 463 -10.74 -32.61 35.88
N GLY A 464 -11.37 -32.11 36.95
CA GLY A 464 -10.96 -30.89 37.68
C GLY A 464 -11.55 -29.57 37.15
N GLY A 465 -11.51 -29.36 35.84
CA GLY A 465 -12.02 -28.13 35.20
C GLY A 465 -12.80 -28.41 33.91
N THR A 466 -12.95 -27.39 33.06
CA THR A 466 -13.70 -27.48 31.78
C THR A 466 -12.83 -27.13 30.58
N ALA A 467 -12.98 -27.91 29.50
CA ALA A 467 -12.47 -27.61 28.15
C ALA A 467 -10.95 -27.43 28.00
N ALA A 468 -10.13 -27.90 28.95
CA ALA A 468 -8.69 -28.02 28.69
C ALA A 468 -8.48 -29.14 27.67
N ARG A 469 -7.72 -28.87 26.62
CA ARG A 469 -7.59 -29.77 25.47
C ARG A 469 -6.13 -29.99 25.11
N VAL A 470 -5.82 -31.21 24.72
CA VAL A 470 -4.54 -31.60 24.14
C VAL A 470 -4.77 -32.18 22.74
N ILE A 471 -3.77 -32.09 21.88
CA ILE A 471 -3.78 -32.74 20.57
C ILE A 471 -2.77 -33.89 20.55
N VAL A 472 -3.15 -35.00 19.92
CA VAL A 472 -2.26 -36.14 19.65
C VAL A 472 -1.28 -35.75 18.54
N THR A 473 0.02 -35.78 18.84
CA THR A 473 1.08 -35.39 17.90
C THR A 473 1.84 -36.57 17.32
N ALA A 474 1.83 -37.72 18.00
CA ALA A 474 2.32 -38.99 17.47
C ALA A 474 1.62 -40.19 18.14
N ILE A 475 1.60 -41.31 17.43
CA ILE A 475 1.04 -42.58 17.88
C ILE A 475 2.04 -43.72 17.62
N ALA A 476 1.99 -44.75 18.46
CA ALA A 476 2.57 -46.05 18.20
C ALA A 476 1.57 -46.94 17.41
N PRO A 477 1.96 -48.14 16.94
CA PRO A 477 1.07 -49.04 16.22
C PRO A 477 -0.25 -49.26 16.95
N THR A 478 -1.34 -49.49 16.21
CA THR A 478 -2.72 -49.66 16.73
C THR A 478 -3.34 -48.41 17.38
N GLY A 479 -2.74 -47.24 17.22
CA GLY A 479 -3.31 -45.96 17.67
C GLY A 479 -3.11 -45.71 19.17
N ILE A 480 -2.02 -46.20 19.75
CA ILE A 480 -1.61 -45.89 21.12
C ILE A 480 -0.93 -44.52 21.09
N VAL A 481 -1.46 -43.53 21.81
CA VAL A 481 -0.89 -42.17 21.85
C VAL A 481 0.50 -42.22 22.48
N SER A 482 1.51 -41.68 21.79
CA SER A 482 2.89 -41.59 22.28
C SER A 482 3.29 -40.18 22.66
N THR A 483 2.77 -39.16 21.96
CA THR A 483 3.03 -37.75 22.28
C THR A 483 1.79 -36.88 22.16
N ILE A 484 1.68 -35.90 23.04
CA ILE A 484 0.60 -34.91 23.10
C ILE A 484 1.15 -33.49 23.26
N GLU A 485 0.33 -32.50 22.94
CA GLU A 485 0.64 -31.08 23.13
C GLU A 485 -0.61 -30.33 23.60
N LEU A 486 -0.44 -29.31 24.46
CA LEU A 486 -1.54 -28.47 24.92
C LEU A 486 -2.06 -27.59 23.77
N VAL A 487 -3.38 -27.55 23.58
CA VAL A 487 -4.04 -26.68 22.59
C VAL A 487 -5.09 -25.77 23.20
N ALA A 488 -5.52 -26.02 24.44
CA ALA A 488 -6.30 -25.08 25.23
C ALA A 488 -6.07 -25.28 26.74
N ALA A 489 -5.85 -24.18 27.47
CA ALA A 489 -5.64 -24.17 28.92
C ALA A 489 -6.93 -24.44 29.73
N GLY A 490 -8.08 -24.34 29.07
CA GLY A 490 -9.42 -24.52 29.64
C GLY A 490 -10.27 -23.26 29.54
N THR A 491 -11.53 -23.33 29.98
CA THR A 491 -12.44 -22.18 30.05
C THR A 491 -12.91 -21.87 31.47
N GLY A 492 -12.53 -22.70 32.44
CA GLY A 492 -12.94 -22.60 33.84
C GLY A 492 -11.83 -23.01 34.80
N THR A 493 -11.95 -22.57 36.05
CA THR A 493 -11.02 -22.92 37.13
C THR A 493 -11.26 -24.35 37.64
N GLY A 494 -10.25 -24.95 38.28
CA GLY A 494 -10.40 -26.21 39.02
C GLY A 494 -9.42 -27.32 38.62
N PHE A 495 -8.56 -27.11 37.62
CA PHE A 495 -7.52 -28.06 37.28
C PHE A 495 -6.47 -28.18 38.40
N THR A 496 -5.97 -29.39 38.60
CA THR A 496 -4.90 -29.71 39.55
C THR A 496 -3.81 -30.51 38.85
N THR A 497 -2.57 -30.39 39.31
CA THR A 497 -1.45 -31.20 38.82
C THR A 497 -1.65 -32.69 39.13
N GLY A 498 -0.88 -33.54 38.44
CA GLY A 498 -0.84 -34.99 38.67
C GLY A 498 -1.15 -35.82 37.44
N THR A 499 -0.82 -37.11 37.54
CA THR A 499 -0.94 -38.13 36.50
C THR A 499 -2.37 -38.70 36.38
N GLY A 500 -2.65 -39.39 35.27
CA GLY A 500 -3.87 -40.21 35.13
C GLY A 500 -5.15 -39.39 34.95
N LYS A 501 -5.06 -38.15 34.48
CA LYS A 501 -6.23 -37.32 34.18
C LYS A 501 -6.93 -37.89 32.94
N ALA A 502 -8.16 -38.36 33.11
CA ALA A 502 -8.94 -38.96 32.03
C ALA A 502 -9.25 -37.94 30.93
N THR A 503 -9.24 -38.40 29.68
CA THR A 503 -9.61 -37.60 28.52
C THR A 503 -10.79 -38.19 27.76
N THR A 504 -11.53 -37.33 27.04
CA THR A 504 -12.61 -37.68 26.12
C THR A 504 -12.39 -37.01 24.76
N GLY A 505 -13.05 -37.50 23.72
CA GLY A 505 -12.84 -37.01 22.34
C GLY A 505 -11.77 -37.81 21.57
N GLY A 506 -11.51 -37.39 20.33
CA GLY A 506 -10.72 -38.17 19.37
C GLY A 506 -11.48 -39.37 18.82
N THR A 507 -10.81 -40.22 18.03
CA THR A 507 -11.40 -41.47 17.51
C THR A 507 -11.15 -42.67 18.41
N GLY A 508 -10.21 -42.56 19.35
CA GLY A 508 -9.81 -43.62 20.27
C GLY A 508 -10.48 -43.56 21.64
N SER A 509 -10.01 -44.41 22.55
CA SER A 509 -10.45 -44.45 23.95
C SER A 509 -9.32 -44.79 24.92
N GLY A 510 -9.47 -44.39 26.18
CA GLY A 510 -8.58 -44.78 27.28
C GLY A 510 -7.28 -43.98 27.40
N CYS A 511 -7.13 -42.87 26.69
CA CYS A 511 -5.97 -41.99 26.88
C CYS A 511 -6.09 -41.21 28.21
N THR A 512 -5.00 -41.16 28.98
CA THR A 512 -4.89 -40.34 30.20
C THR A 512 -3.62 -39.51 30.17
N ILE A 513 -3.68 -38.30 30.73
CA ILE A 513 -2.59 -37.31 30.67
C ILE A 513 -2.08 -36.94 32.06
N GLU A 514 -0.89 -36.34 32.10
CA GLU A 514 -0.35 -35.72 33.30
C GLU A 514 -0.35 -34.20 33.14
N ILE A 515 -0.99 -33.51 34.08
CA ILE A 515 -0.89 -32.05 34.19
C ILE A 515 0.32 -31.73 35.06
N THR A 516 1.35 -31.11 34.47
CA THR A 516 2.60 -30.81 35.16
C THR A 516 2.56 -29.47 35.87
N SER A 517 1.77 -28.50 35.37
CA SER A 517 1.54 -27.22 36.05
C SER A 517 0.17 -26.63 35.77
N VAL A 518 -0.34 -25.89 36.75
CA VAL A 518 -1.54 -25.05 36.64
C VAL A 518 -1.22 -23.64 37.14
N GLY A 519 -1.97 -22.65 36.65
CA GLY A 519 -1.78 -21.26 37.07
C GLY A 519 -2.83 -20.32 36.48
N ALA A 520 -2.68 -19.04 36.76
CA ALA A 520 -3.53 -18.03 36.15
C ALA A 520 -3.25 -17.94 34.65
N THR A 521 -4.31 -18.08 33.86
CA THR A 521 -4.26 -18.04 32.39
C THR A 521 -5.32 -17.07 31.88
N CYS A 522 -5.24 -16.72 30.60
CA CYS A 522 -6.21 -15.87 29.93
C CYS A 522 -6.56 -16.49 28.58
N LEU A 523 -7.85 -16.77 28.38
CA LEU A 523 -8.38 -17.15 27.07
C LEU A 523 -8.64 -15.88 26.27
N VAL A 524 -7.82 -15.67 25.25
CA VAL A 524 -7.86 -14.51 24.36
C VAL A 524 -8.69 -14.85 23.13
N THR A 525 -9.60 -13.95 22.75
CA THR A 525 -10.36 -14.02 21.50
C THR A 525 -10.00 -12.82 20.63
N THR A 526 -9.47 -13.07 19.42
CA THR A 526 -9.18 -12.02 18.43
C THR A 526 -10.43 -11.65 17.64
N ALA A 527 -10.45 -10.44 17.08
CA ALA A 527 -11.56 -9.93 16.28
C ALA A 527 -11.65 -10.55 14.88
N SER A 528 -10.58 -11.22 14.43
CA SER A 528 -10.51 -11.92 13.15
C SER A 528 -9.72 -13.21 13.30
N ALA A 529 -9.85 -14.11 12.32
CA ALA A 529 -8.99 -15.26 12.23
C ALA A 529 -7.52 -14.83 12.21
N ASN A 530 -6.64 -15.65 12.75
CA ASN A 530 -5.23 -15.32 12.90
C ASN A 530 -4.34 -16.52 12.53
N TRP A 531 -3.04 -16.26 12.53
CA TRP A 531 -1.98 -17.20 12.15
C TRP A 531 -1.11 -17.61 13.34
N PHE A 532 -1.52 -17.27 14.56
CA PHE A 532 -0.76 -17.58 15.77
C PHE A 532 -0.78 -19.07 16.07
N LYS A 533 0.34 -19.58 16.58
CA LYS A 533 0.56 -20.98 16.91
C LYS A 533 0.98 -21.13 18.37
N THR A 534 0.80 -22.33 18.91
CA THR A 534 1.35 -22.69 20.22
C THR A 534 2.85 -22.45 20.24
N GLY A 535 3.35 -21.81 21.30
CA GLY A 535 4.76 -21.44 21.45
C GLY A 535 5.15 -20.08 20.87
N ASP A 536 4.29 -19.41 20.11
CA ASP A 536 4.58 -18.07 19.60
C ASP A 536 4.66 -17.05 20.73
N SER A 537 5.55 -16.07 20.59
CA SER A 537 5.63 -14.92 21.48
C SER A 537 4.82 -13.75 20.93
N VAL A 538 3.83 -13.29 21.68
CA VAL A 538 2.94 -12.18 21.34
C VAL A 538 3.01 -11.08 22.39
N THR A 539 2.81 -9.82 21.99
CA THR A 539 2.77 -8.67 22.90
C THR A 539 1.40 -8.01 22.79
N PHE A 540 0.78 -7.73 23.94
CA PHE A 540 -0.46 -6.96 24.00
C PHE A 540 -0.18 -5.48 24.24
N SER A 541 -1.15 -4.65 23.86
CA SER A 541 -1.16 -3.21 24.06
C SER A 541 -2.58 -2.74 24.34
N GLY A 542 -2.73 -1.65 25.10
CA GLY A 542 -4.03 -1.03 25.36
C GLY A 542 -4.81 -1.61 26.52
N CYS A 543 -4.29 -2.57 27.27
CA CYS A 543 -4.93 -3.02 28.51
C CYS A 543 -4.73 -2.00 29.64
N SER A 544 -5.74 -1.85 30.50
CA SER A 544 -5.65 -1.02 31.70
C SER A 544 -4.75 -1.63 32.77
N ASP A 545 -4.70 -2.97 32.86
CA ASP A 545 -3.73 -3.70 33.67
C ASP A 545 -2.43 -3.90 32.86
N SER A 546 -1.33 -3.31 33.34
CA SER A 546 -0.03 -3.36 32.67
C SER A 546 0.57 -4.76 32.61
N ALA A 547 0.11 -5.71 33.44
CA ALA A 547 0.56 -7.10 33.40
C ALA A 547 0.22 -7.80 32.07
N TYR A 548 -0.79 -7.31 31.32
CA TYR A 548 -1.06 -7.80 29.97
C TYR A 548 -0.17 -7.14 28.91
N ASN A 549 0.23 -5.88 29.08
CA ASN A 549 0.97 -5.09 28.08
C ASN A 549 2.47 -5.44 27.97
N VAL A 550 2.78 -6.73 28.03
CA VAL A 550 4.12 -7.31 27.94
C VAL A 550 4.10 -8.48 26.96
N ALA A 551 5.27 -9.08 26.73
CA ALA A 551 5.36 -10.30 25.91
C ALA A 551 4.86 -11.52 26.69
N HIS A 552 4.06 -12.35 26.03
CA HIS A 552 3.54 -13.62 26.52
C HIS A 552 3.84 -14.73 25.51
N THR A 553 3.96 -15.96 25.99
CA THR A 553 4.04 -17.15 25.13
C THR A 553 2.67 -17.80 25.03
N ILE A 554 2.25 -18.14 23.82
CA ILE A 554 0.98 -18.84 23.59
C ILE A 554 1.10 -20.27 24.11
N LEU A 555 0.24 -20.63 25.07
CA LEU A 555 0.17 -21.96 25.66
C LEU A 555 -0.56 -22.96 24.76
N GLY A 556 -1.53 -22.49 23.99
CA GLY A 556 -2.34 -23.32 23.09
C GLY A 556 -3.19 -22.47 22.15
N ALA A 557 -3.17 -22.79 20.86
CA ALA A 557 -4.07 -22.22 19.85
C ALA A 557 -5.25 -23.17 19.60
N GLY A 558 -6.41 -22.85 20.19
CA GLY A 558 -7.56 -23.77 20.27
C GLY A 558 -8.59 -23.60 19.15
N SER A 559 -8.46 -22.54 18.35
CA SER A 559 -9.25 -22.27 17.15
C SER A 559 -8.49 -21.25 16.27
N THR A 560 -9.07 -20.84 15.14
CA THR A 560 -8.50 -19.77 14.30
C THR A 560 -8.62 -18.38 14.92
N THR A 561 -9.42 -18.20 15.98
CA THR A 561 -9.65 -16.88 16.63
C THR A 561 -9.33 -16.87 18.12
N THR A 562 -8.94 -18.00 18.73
CA THR A 562 -8.72 -18.10 20.17
C THR A 562 -7.41 -18.79 20.52
N PHE A 563 -6.76 -18.26 21.55
CA PHE A 563 -5.55 -18.85 22.13
C PHE A 563 -5.41 -18.49 23.60
N ASP A 564 -4.61 -19.27 24.32
CA ASP A 564 -4.37 -19.09 25.76
C ASP A 564 -2.97 -18.55 26.04
N VAL A 565 -2.87 -17.67 27.03
CA VAL A 565 -1.59 -17.19 27.60
C VAL A 565 -1.59 -17.35 29.11
N ALA A 566 -0.41 -17.52 29.71
CA ALA A 566 -0.25 -17.38 31.14
C ALA A 566 -0.31 -15.89 31.52
N THR A 567 -0.82 -15.55 32.70
CA THR A 567 -0.87 -14.14 33.14
C THR A 567 -0.68 -14.00 34.64
N SER A 568 -0.07 -12.90 35.06
CA SER A 568 -0.01 -12.46 36.46
C SER A 568 -1.10 -11.42 36.81
N ALA A 569 -1.91 -11.02 35.83
CA ALA A 569 -2.97 -10.03 36.02
C ALA A 569 -4.00 -10.48 37.05
N ALA A 570 -4.59 -9.50 37.76
CA ALA A 570 -5.60 -9.78 38.79
C ALA A 570 -6.99 -10.04 38.17
N GLY A 571 -7.28 -9.46 37.01
CA GLY A 571 -8.57 -9.53 36.33
C GLY A 571 -8.47 -9.91 34.85
N SER A 572 -9.64 -10.03 34.21
CA SER A 572 -9.75 -10.15 32.76
C SER A 572 -9.24 -8.89 32.05
N MET A 573 -8.87 -9.01 30.79
CA MET A 573 -8.41 -7.87 29.99
C MET A 573 -9.52 -6.80 29.89
N ALA A 574 -9.17 -5.55 30.14
CA ALA A 574 -10.03 -4.39 29.95
C ALA A 574 -9.24 -3.31 29.20
N ALA A 575 -9.88 -2.65 28.22
CA ALA A 575 -9.22 -1.65 27.41
C ALA A 575 -9.11 -0.31 28.15
N SER A 576 -7.95 0.35 28.06
CA SER A 576 -7.75 1.70 28.60
C SER A 576 -8.58 2.75 27.85
N ASN A 577 -8.76 2.54 26.54
CA ASN A 577 -9.58 3.37 25.67
C ASN A 577 -10.43 2.48 24.77
N SER A 578 -11.60 2.94 24.36
CA SER A 578 -12.50 2.21 23.48
C SER A 578 -12.95 3.06 22.30
N GLN A 579 -13.14 2.43 21.12
CA GLN A 579 -13.77 3.09 19.98
C GLN A 579 -15.09 3.74 20.39
N SER A 580 -15.35 4.94 19.86
CA SER A 580 -16.60 5.64 20.05
C SER A 580 -16.98 6.41 18.79
N THR A 581 -18.10 7.12 18.82
CA THR A 581 -18.52 8.00 17.73
C THR A 581 -17.73 9.30 17.64
N THR A 582 -16.76 9.53 18.53
CA THR A 582 -15.89 10.72 18.53
C THR A 582 -14.42 10.41 18.72
N VAL A 583 -14.08 9.14 18.99
CA VAL A 583 -12.72 8.69 19.30
C VAL A 583 -12.39 7.46 18.48
N ILE A 584 -11.27 7.54 17.76
CA ILE A 584 -10.62 6.39 17.12
C ILE A 584 -9.47 5.96 18.03
N VAL A 585 -9.42 4.67 18.38
CA VAL A 585 -8.37 4.11 19.23
C VAL A 585 -7.49 3.16 18.43
N ASP A 586 -6.19 3.31 18.56
CA ASP A 586 -5.20 2.34 18.12
C ASP A 586 -4.14 2.20 19.21
N ALA A 587 -4.32 1.18 20.04
CA ALA A 587 -3.44 0.87 21.15
C ALA A 587 -2.01 0.50 20.73
N SER A 588 -1.79 0.15 19.46
CA SER A 588 -0.48 -0.26 18.95
C SER A 588 0.46 0.92 18.66
N LYS A 589 -0.08 2.15 18.66
CA LYS A 589 0.63 3.38 18.33
C LYS A 589 1.26 4.04 19.56
N SER A 590 2.16 4.97 19.28
CA SER A 590 2.84 5.80 20.27
C SER A 590 3.08 7.19 19.70
N TRP A 591 2.00 7.87 19.35
CA TRP A 591 2.03 9.21 18.78
C TRP A 591 2.50 10.26 19.77
N THR A 592 3.07 11.34 19.24
CA THR A 592 3.27 12.57 20.02
C THR A 592 1.92 13.28 20.16
N THR A 593 1.54 13.65 21.39
CA THR A 593 0.31 14.38 21.66
C THR A 593 0.19 15.61 20.75
N ASN A 594 -0.98 15.78 20.14
CA ASN A 594 -1.30 16.84 19.18
C ASN A 594 -0.54 16.86 17.84
N GLU A 595 0.31 15.88 17.54
CA GLU A 595 1.04 15.84 16.27
C GLU A 595 0.14 15.71 15.03
N HIS A 596 -1.07 15.17 15.18
CA HIS A 596 -2.01 14.94 14.09
C HIS A 596 -3.13 15.99 14.02
N VAL A 597 -3.17 16.95 14.94
CA VAL A 597 -4.17 18.02 14.93
C VAL A 597 -4.08 18.82 13.63
N GLY A 598 -5.23 19.06 13.01
CA GLY A 598 -5.31 19.77 11.72
C GLY A 598 -5.03 18.92 10.49
N LYS A 599 -4.83 17.62 10.65
CA LYS A 599 -4.77 16.64 9.56
C LYS A 599 -6.13 15.96 9.39
N LEU A 600 -6.28 15.21 8.30
CA LEU A 600 -7.45 14.37 8.06
C LEU A 600 -7.16 12.93 8.46
N VAL A 601 -8.14 12.29 9.11
CA VAL A 601 -8.21 10.84 9.26
C VAL A 601 -9.28 10.29 8.32
N HIS A 602 -8.92 9.27 7.55
CA HIS A 602 -9.84 8.53 6.69
C HIS A 602 -10.08 7.16 7.31
N LEU A 603 -11.17 7.03 8.05
CA LEU A 603 -11.56 5.75 8.65
C LEU A 603 -12.36 4.96 7.63
N SER A 604 -11.84 3.80 7.27
CA SER A 604 -12.48 2.83 6.40
C SER A 604 -12.91 1.63 7.24
N VAL A 605 -14.15 1.18 7.04
CA VAL A 605 -14.65 -0.06 7.64
C VAL A 605 -13.89 -1.26 7.02
N ALA A 606 -14.26 -2.50 7.34
CA ALA A 606 -13.60 -3.70 6.83
C ALA A 606 -13.87 -3.99 5.33
N GLY A 607 -12.95 -4.73 4.69
CA GLY A 607 -13.11 -5.28 3.34
C GLY A 607 -12.35 -4.52 2.24
N THR A 608 -12.52 -4.95 0.98
CA THR A 608 -11.81 -4.41 -0.20
C THR A 608 -12.48 -3.18 -0.82
N ALA A 609 -13.76 -2.94 -0.54
CA ALA A 609 -14.52 -1.77 -0.98
C ALA A 609 -15.22 -1.07 0.20
N PRO A 610 -14.48 -0.70 1.26
CA PRO A 610 -15.08 -0.32 2.53
C PRO A 610 -15.83 1.01 2.44
N THR A 611 -16.97 1.09 3.14
CA THR A 611 -17.56 2.38 3.48
C THR A 611 -16.56 3.16 4.33
N ALA A 612 -16.49 4.48 4.12
CA ALA A 612 -15.45 5.27 4.76
C ALA A 612 -15.91 6.69 5.06
N GLN A 613 -15.33 7.27 6.10
CA GLN A 613 -15.57 8.64 6.51
C GLN A 613 -14.24 9.36 6.71
N ILE A 614 -14.16 10.58 6.20
CA ILE A 614 -13.00 11.45 6.37
C ILE A 614 -13.36 12.54 7.38
N ARG A 615 -12.52 12.73 8.39
CA ARG A 615 -12.73 13.70 9.47
C ARG A 615 -11.48 14.50 9.77
N TRP A 616 -11.69 15.73 10.21
CA TRP A 616 -10.64 16.59 10.77
C TRP A 616 -10.30 16.16 12.18
N ILE A 617 -9.01 16.02 12.47
CA ILE A 617 -8.50 15.66 13.80
C ILE A 617 -8.40 16.93 14.65
N THR A 618 -9.10 16.95 15.78
CA THR A 618 -9.12 18.10 16.71
C THR A 618 -8.18 17.93 17.89
N ALA A 619 -7.89 16.69 18.29
CA ALA A 619 -6.89 16.34 19.31
C ALA A 619 -6.35 14.93 19.04
N ASN A 620 -5.14 14.63 19.50
CA ASN A 620 -4.66 13.26 19.61
C ASN A 620 -3.81 13.05 20.85
N THR A 621 -3.92 11.86 21.44
CA THR A 621 -2.98 11.36 22.45
C THR A 621 -1.96 10.43 21.77
N ALA A 622 -1.25 9.61 22.55
CA ALA A 622 -0.35 8.58 22.02
C ALA A 622 -1.07 7.45 21.26
N THR A 623 -2.34 7.17 21.58
CA THR A 623 -3.09 6.01 21.05
C THR A 623 -4.51 6.36 20.60
N THR A 624 -4.92 7.62 20.69
CA THR A 624 -6.29 8.04 20.33
C THR A 624 -6.31 9.28 19.46
N LEU A 625 -7.26 9.33 18.53
CA LEU A 625 -7.62 10.52 17.77
C LEU A 625 -9.02 10.96 18.18
N THR A 626 -9.21 12.26 18.41
CA THR A 626 -10.52 12.87 18.64
C THR A 626 -10.98 13.60 17.38
N VAL A 627 -12.23 13.35 16.98
CA VAL A 627 -12.85 13.88 15.76
C VAL A 627 -14.31 14.28 16.02
N ALA A 628 -14.88 15.04 15.09
CA ALA A 628 -16.34 15.21 15.04
C ALA A 628 -17.04 13.85 14.79
N THR A 629 -18.37 13.81 14.97
CA THR A 629 -19.14 12.56 14.92
C THR A 629 -18.78 11.69 13.70
N ILE A 630 -18.39 10.45 13.99
CA ILE A 630 -17.97 9.42 13.05
C ILE A 630 -18.63 8.09 13.42
N VAL A 631 -18.71 7.16 12.46
CA VAL A 631 -19.03 5.77 12.73
C VAL A 631 -17.88 5.16 13.54
N ALA A 632 -18.20 4.54 14.67
CA ALA A 632 -17.20 3.88 15.49
C ALA A 632 -16.47 2.80 14.68
N GLY A 633 -15.15 2.78 14.75
CA GLY A 633 -14.34 1.77 14.08
C GLY A 633 -14.69 0.36 14.56
N VAL A 634 -14.69 -0.60 13.65
CA VAL A 634 -14.81 -2.02 14.00
C VAL A 634 -13.46 -2.51 14.48
N ASN A 635 -13.38 -2.86 15.76
CA ASN A 635 -12.18 -3.32 16.43
C ASN A 635 -11.46 -4.42 15.63
N GLY A 636 -10.19 -4.22 15.31
CA GLY A 636 -9.33 -5.18 14.64
C GLY A 636 -9.51 -5.31 13.12
N THR A 637 -10.45 -4.61 12.50
CA THR A 637 -10.70 -4.73 11.04
C THR A 637 -10.86 -3.40 10.31
N SER A 638 -11.31 -2.34 10.99
CA SER A 638 -11.38 -1.01 10.36
C SER A 638 -9.99 -0.41 10.26
N LYS A 639 -9.65 0.08 9.08
CA LYS A 639 -8.37 0.67 8.77
C LYS A 639 -8.48 2.18 8.70
N TYR A 640 -7.43 2.89 9.08
CA TYR A 640 -7.38 4.33 8.91
C TYR A 640 -6.05 4.77 8.31
N ALA A 641 -6.07 5.91 7.62
CA ALA A 641 -4.87 6.65 7.29
C ALA A 641 -5.02 8.10 7.75
N ILE A 642 -3.90 8.67 8.19
CA ILE A 642 -3.75 10.06 8.55
C ILE A 642 -2.92 10.72 7.46
N TYR A 643 -3.51 11.70 6.79
CA TYR A 643 -2.85 12.44 5.73
C TYR A 643 -3.16 13.92 5.81
N ASP A 644 -2.39 14.71 5.07
CA ASP A 644 -2.51 16.15 5.10
C ASP A 644 -3.91 16.63 4.66
N SER A 645 -4.37 17.70 5.31
CA SER A 645 -5.57 18.44 4.91
C SER A 645 -5.37 19.19 3.61
N LYS A 646 -4.12 19.56 3.30
CA LYS A 646 -3.74 20.01 1.97
C LYS A 646 -3.71 18.82 1.02
N VAL A 647 -4.72 18.74 0.17
CA VAL A 647 -4.78 17.70 -0.87
C VAL A 647 -3.79 18.00 -2.00
N PHE A 648 -3.44 16.98 -2.77
CA PHE A 648 -2.54 17.13 -3.91
C PHE A 648 -3.13 18.08 -4.95
N GLY A 649 -2.35 19.09 -5.37
CA GLY A 649 -2.77 20.07 -6.38
C GLY A 649 -3.52 21.29 -5.83
N THR A 650 -3.55 21.47 -4.50
CA THR A 650 -4.08 22.68 -3.85
C THR A 650 -3.37 23.93 -4.37
N ASP A 651 -4.10 25.03 -4.57
CA ASP A 651 -3.55 26.30 -5.05
C ASP A 651 -2.87 27.09 -3.91
N ASN A 652 -2.38 28.30 -4.19
CA ASN A 652 -1.85 29.24 -3.21
C ASN A 652 -2.22 30.67 -3.57
N GLN A 653 -2.41 31.50 -2.54
CA GLN A 653 -2.85 32.88 -2.73
C GLN A 653 -1.80 33.74 -3.42
N PHE A 654 -0.53 33.57 -3.05
CA PHE A 654 0.58 34.30 -3.65
C PHE A 654 1.48 33.36 -4.44
N LYS A 655 1.79 33.73 -5.69
CA LYS A 655 2.71 32.98 -6.57
C LYS A 655 4.20 33.31 -6.39
N PRO A 656 4.61 34.55 -6.06
CA PRO A 656 6.01 34.85 -5.83
C PRO A 656 6.63 34.04 -4.68
N ALA A 657 7.84 33.51 -4.87
CA ALA A 657 8.51 32.64 -3.90
C ALA A 657 8.71 33.29 -2.51
N ASN A 658 8.98 34.60 -2.48
CA ASN A 658 9.16 35.38 -1.26
C ASN A 658 7.84 35.72 -0.55
N GLN A 659 6.68 35.46 -1.16
CA GLN A 659 5.36 35.70 -0.55
C GLN A 659 4.61 34.42 -0.23
N GLN A 660 5.27 33.27 -0.40
CA GLN A 660 4.65 31.96 -0.18
C GLN A 660 4.17 31.77 1.25
N ASN A 661 3.16 30.91 1.39
CA ASN A 661 2.52 30.58 2.65
C ASN A 661 3.24 29.48 3.45
N TRP A 662 4.44 29.06 3.04
CA TRP A 662 5.27 28.10 3.76
C TRP A 662 6.72 28.53 3.79
N GLY A 663 7.50 28.01 4.74
CA GLY A 663 8.93 28.31 4.83
C GLY A 663 9.57 27.78 6.11
N HIS A 664 10.81 28.21 6.33
CA HIS A 664 11.58 27.93 7.54
C HIS A 664 11.76 29.24 8.30
N ALA A 665 11.42 29.26 9.58
CA ALA A 665 11.66 30.44 10.39
C ALA A 665 13.17 30.73 10.48
N SER A 666 13.53 31.99 10.58
CA SER A 666 14.87 32.45 10.93
C SER A 666 15.03 32.68 12.45
N GLY A 667 13.92 32.69 13.20
CA GLY A 667 13.86 32.90 14.64
C GLY A 667 12.47 33.36 15.09
N GLY A 668 12.36 33.88 16.32
CA GLY A 668 11.11 34.42 16.83
C GLY A 668 11.06 34.53 18.36
N SER A 669 9.85 34.61 18.88
CA SER A 669 9.52 34.55 20.32
C SER A 669 8.33 33.61 20.53
N THR A 670 7.90 33.43 21.78
CA THR A 670 6.66 32.68 22.07
C THR A 670 5.40 33.32 21.47
N THR A 671 5.48 34.54 20.95
CA THR A 671 4.35 35.27 20.32
C THR A 671 4.60 35.65 18.87
N THR A 672 5.78 35.32 18.32
CA THR A 672 6.15 35.71 16.95
C THR A 672 6.97 34.65 16.24
N LEU A 673 6.77 34.52 14.92
CA LEU A 673 7.64 33.77 14.02
C LEU A 673 8.22 34.75 13.00
N ILE A 674 9.55 34.76 12.88
CA ILE A 674 10.28 35.60 11.93
C ILE A 674 10.82 34.71 10.81
N ASP A 675 10.56 35.05 9.56
CA ASP A 675 11.17 34.44 8.38
C ASP A 675 11.75 35.56 7.48
N ALA A 676 13.07 35.71 7.52
CA ALA A 676 13.77 36.75 6.78
C ALA A 676 13.81 36.51 5.27
N SER A 677 13.45 35.31 4.79
CA SER A 677 13.35 35.00 3.36
C SER A 677 12.07 35.54 2.73
N LYS A 678 11.12 36.04 3.54
CA LYS A 678 9.81 36.48 3.10
C LYS A 678 9.70 37.98 2.91
N SER A 679 8.72 38.37 2.11
CA SER A 679 8.31 39.75 1.86
C SER A 679 6.79 39.80 1.69
N TRP A 680 6.08 39.32 2.71
CA TRP A 680 4.62 39.25 2.72
C TRP A 680 3.97 40.63 2.63
N VAL A 681 2.78 40.66 2.06
CA VAL A 681 1.90 41.83 2.15
C VAL A 681 1.44 41.97 3.61
N VAL A 682 1.60 43.17 4.18
CA VAL A 682 1.25 43.46 5.57
C VAL A 682 -0.21 43.10 5.83
N ASN A 683 -0.45 42.35 6.90
CA ASN A 683 -1.75 41.83 7.33
C ASN A 683 -2.49 40.94 6.32
N ALA A 684 -1.86 40.48 5.23
CA ALA A 684 -2.49 39.54 4.32
C ALA A 684 -2.81 38.18 4.98
N TRP A 685 -2.07 37.80 6.02
CA TRP A 685 -2.25 36.56 6.78
C TRP A 685 -3.00 36.76 8.10
N ALA A 686 -3.46 37.97 8.42
CA ALA A 686 -4.26 38.21 9.62
C ALA A 686 -5.55 37.38 9.59
N GLY A 687 -5.84 36.67 10.68
CA GLY A 687 -6.96 35.74 10.80
C GLY A 687 -6.66 34.31 10.30
N TYR A 688 -5.63 34.12 9.46
CA TYR A 688 -5.29 32.79 8.95
C TYR A 688 -4.75 31.87 10.06
N LYS A 689 -4.75 30.58 9.75
CA LYS A 689 -4.21 29.55 10.64
C LYS A 689 -2.87 29.05 10.08
N LEU A 690 -1.90 28.80 10.94
CA LEU A 690 -0.64 28.15 10.55
C LEU A 690 -0.44 26.86 11.34
N ARG A 691 0.30 25.92 10.74
CA ARG A 691 0.75 24.67 11.35
C ARG A 691 2.27 24.61 11.28
N ILE A 692 2.90 24.12 12.35
CA ILE A 692 4.31 23.74 12.32
C ILE A 692 4.39 22.31 11.78
N GLU A 693 4.93 22.17 10.57
CA GLU A 693 5.05 20.89 9.87
C GLU A 693 6.16 20.02 10.46
N SER A 694 7.24 20.64 10.94
CA SER A 694 8.37 19.95 11.56
C SER A 694 9.31 20.89 12.33
N GLY A 695 10.22 20.31 13.11
CA GLY A 695 11.23 21.03 13.90
C GLY A 695 10.69 21.59 15.21
N THR A 696 11.34 22.62 15.74
CA THR A 696 10.94 23.27 16.99
C THR A 696 9.51 23.83 16.87
N GLY A 697 8.64 23.45 17.81
CA GLY A 697 7.21 23.78 17.80
C GLY A 697 6.32 22.75 17.11
N PHE A 698 6.86 21.65 16.58
CA PHE A 698 6.06 20.52 16.09
C PHE A 698 5.12 19.99 17.19
N ALA A 699 3.94 19.51 16.79
CA ALA A 699 2.90 19.00 17.68
C ALA A 699 2.28 20.04 18.65
N THR A 700 2.35 21.33 18.33
CA THR A 700 1.64 22.40 19.05
C THR A 700 0.20 22.62 18.57
N GLY A 701 -0.20 21.92 17.50
CA GLY A 701 -1.52 22.02 16.88
C GLY A 701 -1.60 23.15 15.84
N ILE A 702 -2.76 23.79 15.75
CA ILE A 702 -3.02 24.89 14.81
C ILE A 702 -2.95 26.23 15.55
N ILE A 703 -2.16 27.15 15.01
CA ILE A 703 -1.92 28.47 15.60
C ILE A 703 -2.67 29.53 14.78
N SER A 704 -3.31 30.49 15.46
CA SER A 704 -4.03 31.58 14.80
C SER A 704 -3.14 32.80 14.66
N ILE A 705 -3.06 33.35 13.45
CA ILE A 705 -2.31 34.57 13.16
C ILE A 705 -3.18 35.77 13.49
N THR A 706 -2.70 36.63 14.37
CA THR A 706 -3.37 37.88 14.73
C THR A 706 -3.03 39.00 13.76
N SER A 707 -1.77 39.07 13.31
CA SER A 707 -1.29 40.06 12.34
C SER A 707 0.02 39.59 11.69
N ASN A 708 0.44 40.25 10.60
CA ASN A 708 1.76 40.02 10.04
C ASN A 708 2.38 41.29 9.45
N THR A 709 3.70 41.39 9.56
CA THR A 709 4.53 42.30 8.76
C THR A 709 5.04 41.58 7.51
N ALA A 710 6.02 42.16 6.81
CA ALA A 710 6.63 41.52 5.64
C ALA A 710 7.41 40.22 5.98
N THR A 711 7.92 40.10 7.21
CA THR A 711 8.81 38.99 7.63
C THR A 711 8.37 38.34 8.93
N THR A 712 7.32 38.84 9.59
CA THR A 712 6.94 38.38 10.93
C THR A 712 5.46 38.06 11.00
N LEU A 713 5.13 36.86 11.48
CA LEU A 713 3.79 36.47 11.89
C LEU A 713 3.66 36.67 13.40
N THR A 714 2.56 37.29 13.84
CA THR A 714 2.24 37.51 15.26
C THR A 714 1.05 36.66 15.66
N TYR A 715 1.13 35.99 16.82
CA TYR A 715 0.09 35.12 17.35
C TYR A 715 0.07 35.14 18.89
N THR A 716 -0.92 34.48 19.51
CA THR A 716 -0.99 34.34 20.97
C THR A 716 0.12 33.45 21.51
N THR A 717 0.53 33.65 22.76
CA THR A 717 1.63 32.91 23.40
C THR A 717 1.58 31.40 23.16
N GLN A 718 2.69 30.84 22.70
CA GLN A 718 2.93 29.43 22.43
C GLN A 718 3.93 28.83 23.43
N GLY A 719 3.94 27.49 23.54
CA GLY A 719 4.86 26.74 24.40
C GLY A 719 6.28 26.56 23.83
N PHE A 720 6.62 27.25 22.75
CA PHE A 720 7.91 27.14 22.07
C PHE A 720 8.36 28.50 21.53
N THR A 721 9.64 28.60 21.20
CA THR A 721 10.23 29.74 20.48
C THR A 721 10.67 29.25 19.11
N PRO A 722 10.18 29.82 17.99
CA PRO A 722 10.61 29.42 16.66
C PRO A 722 12.12 29.62 16.44
N ASP A 723 12.74 28.70 15.71
CA ASP A 723 14.15 28.74 15.32
C ASP A 723 14.33 28.29 13.86
N ALA A 724 15.59 28.15 13.42
CA ALA A 724 15.95 27.74 12.06
C ALA A 724 15.42 26.35 11.65
N THR A 725 14.97 25.53 12.60
CA THR A 725 14.38 24.22 12.32
C THR A 725 12.86 24.27 12.19
N THR A 726 12.21 25.36 12.65
CA THR A 726 10.76 25.53 12.61
C THR A 726 10.27 25.69 11.16
N HIS A 727 9.80 24.60 10.58
CA HIS A 727 9.18 24.58 9.25
C HIS A 727 7.67 24.72 9.38
N TYR A 728 7.07 25.69 8.68
CA TYR A 728 5.67 26.07 8.86
C TYR A 728 4.93 26.18 7.53
N GLU A 729 3.60 26.02 7.59
CA GLU A 729 2.68 26.32 6.48
C GLU A 729 1.41 27.01 7.00
N ILE A 730 0.93 28.02 6.27
CA ILE A 730 -0.29 28.77 6.54
C ILE A 730 -1.42 28.19 5.67
N ALA A 731 -2.57 27.88 6.29
CA ALA A 731 -3.74 27.30 5.64
C ALA A 731 -4.53 28.37 4.87
N ASP A 732 -4.09 28.69 3.66
CA ASP A 732 -4.63 29.77 2.83
C ASP A 732 -5.77 29.34 1.91
N SER A 733 -5.68 28.12 1.40
CA SER A 733 -6.50 27.54 0.33
C SER A 733 -7.20 26.26 0.76
N TRP A 734 -7.10 25.90 2.03
CA TRP A 734 -7.73 24.75 2.65
C TRP A 734 -8.14 25.06 4.10
N GLY A 735 -9.09 24.29 4.64
CA GLY A 735 -9.58 24.55 5.99
C GLY A 735 -10.83 23.77 6.38
N LEU A 736 -11.37 24.13 7.54
CA LEU A 736 -12.60 23.62 8.13
C LEU A 736 -13.66 24.72 8.04
N MET A 737 -14.80 24.42 7.43
CA MET A 737 -15.84 25.41 7.14
C MET A 737 -16.45 25.98 8.44
N THR A 738 -16.71 27.28 8.46
CA THR A 738 -17.45 27.93 9.56
C THR A 738 -18.96 27.95 9.31
N ALA A 739 -19.38 27.93 8.04
CA ALA A 739 -20.75 27.73 7.59
C ALA A 739 -20.74 27.35 6.10
N ALA A 740 -21.84 26.76 5.61
CA ALA A 740 -21.99 26.42 4.20
C ALA A 740 -23.47 26.43 3.76
N SER A 741 -23.67 26.51 2.44
CA SER A 741 -24.93 26.19 1.76
C SER A 741 -24.63 25.22 0.61
N THR A 742 -25.63 24.82 -0.17
CA THR A 742 -25.41 24.01 -1.38
C THR A 742 -24.60 24.73 -2.46
N THR A 743 -24.41 26.05 -2.37
CA THR A 743 -23.68 26.86 -3.38
C THR A 743 -22.61 27.77 -2.78
N THR A 744 -22.39 27.74 -1.46
CA THR A 744 -21.43 28.62 -0.78
C THR A 744 -20.65 27.92 0.31
N VAL A 745 -19.36 28.25 0.44
CA VAL A 745 -18.52 27.92 1.60
C VAL A 745 -18.09 29.21 2.28
N THR A 746 -18.21 29.28 3.61
CA THR A 746 -17.92 30.48 4.40
C THR A 746 -16.89 30.23 5.51
N GLU A 747 -15.94 31.15 5.63
CA GLU A 747 -14.77 31.13 6.53
C GLU A 747 -14.55 32.52 7.16
N THR A 748 -15.46 32.91 8.04
CA THR A 748 -15.58 34.31 8.52
C THR A 748 -14.38 34.80 9.33
N THR A 749 -13.65 33.90 9.99
CA THR A 749 -12.56 34.27 10.92
C THR A 749 -11.22 33.65 10.58
N THR A 750 -11.14 32.82 9.53
CA THR A 750 -9.92 32.08 9.20
C THR A 750 -9.30 32.46 7.85
N LYS A 751 -9.95 33.37 7.10
CA LYS A 751 -9.56 33.75 5.74
C LYS A 751 -9.78 35.26 5.51
N ASN A 752 -8.97 35.81 4.61
CA ASN A 752 -9.10 37.18 4.10
C ASN A 752 -8.60 37.20 2.65
N TRP A 753 -9.36 36.57 1.76
CA TRP A 753 -9.01 36.44 0.35
C TRP A 753 -9.16 37.75 -0.43
N THR A 754 -8.39 37.89 -1.50
CA THR A 754 -8.68 38.92 -2.50
C THR A 754 -9.96 38.55 -3.25
N THR A 755 -10.82 39.53 -3.49
CA THR A 755 -12.10 39.31 -4.21
C THR A 755 -11.83 38.71 -5.60
N ASN A 756 -12.56 37.66 -5.94
CA ASN A 756 -12.50 36.92 -7.21
C ASN A 756 -11.16 36.26 -7.57
N MET A 757 -10.19 36.18 -6.65
CA MET A 757 -8.92 35.50 -6.93
C MET A 757 -9.07 33.99 -7.22
N TRP A 758 -10.15 33.37 -6.71
CA TRP A 758 -10.45 31.96 -6.89
C TRP A 758 -11.48 31.70 -7.99
N ALA A 759 -11.97 32.74 -8.67
CA ALA A 759 -12.92 32.56 -9.77
C ALA A 759 -12.31 31.71 -10.90
N GLY A 760 -13.07 30.76 -11.43
CA GLY A 760 -12.61 29.80 -12.45
C GLY A 760 -11.74 28.66 -11.94
N LYS A 761 -11.38 28.66 -10.65
CA LYS A 761 -10.74 27.54 -9.96
C LYS A 761 -11.77 26.50 -9.54
N ARG A 762 -11.32 25.45 -8.87
CA ARG A 762 -12.20 24.37 -8.39
C ARG A 762 -12.08 24.24 -6.89
N ILE A 763 -13.18 23.89 -6.24
CA ILE A 763 -13.22 23.58 -4.81
C ILE A 763 -13.58 22.11 -4.67
N ARG A 764 -12.90 21.44 -3.75
CA ARG A 764 -13.16 20.06 -3.37
C ARG A 764 -13.57 19.98 -1.92
N ILE A 765 -14.62 19.23 -1.62
CA ILE A 765 -14.99 18.84 -0.25
C ILE A 765 -14.12 17.64 0.12
N THR A 766 -13.27 17.81 1.12
CA THR A 766 -12.21 16.83 1.47
C THR A 766 -12.60 15.96 2.66
N GLY A 767 -13.58 16.35 3.46
CA GLY A 767 -14.01 15.62 4.65
C GLY A 767 -15.32 16.16 5.20
N GLY A 768 -15.88 15.47 6.20
CA GLY A 768 -17.19 15.78 6.78
C GLY A 768 -18.34 15.20 5.95
N THR A 769 -19.29 16.06 5.56
CA THR A 769 -20.49 15.67 4.80
C THR A 769 -20.21 15.70 3.29
N SER A 770 -20.51 14.60 2.60
CA SER A 770 -20.30 14.40 1.15
C SER A 770 -18.88 14.68 0.62
N PRO A 771 -17.82 14.13 1.23
CA PRO A 771 -16.46 14.23 0.71
C PRO A 771 -16.33 13.63 -0.70
N GLY A 772 -15.38 14.16 -1.47
CA GLY A 772 -15.09 13.71 -2.84
C GLY A 772 -15.79 14.51 -3.93
N GLN A 773 -16.76 15.38 -3.58
CA GLN A 773 -17.37 16.31 -4.53
C GLN A 773 -16.38 17.42 -4.91
N GLU A 774 -16.27 17.70 -6.20
CA GLU A 774 -15.40 18.73 -6.76
C GLU A 774 -16.17 19.55 -7.81
N VAL A 775 -16.22 20.87 -7.61
CA VAL A 775 -17.04 21.77 -8.42
C VAL A 775 -16.29 23.06 -8.77
N ALA A 776 -16.75 23.76 -9.80
CA ALA A 776 -16.19 25.04 -10.22
C ALA A 776 -16.56 26.17 -9.25
N ILE A 777 -15.63 27.09 -9.04
CA ILE A 777 -15.82 28.34 -8.30
C ILE A 777 -16.21 29.44 -9.28
N THR A 778 -17.32 30.12 -9.02
CA THR A 778 -17.82 31.24 -9.85
C THR A 778 -17.22 32.56 -9.40
N SER A 779 -17.16 32.79 -8.08
CA SER A 779 -16.66 34.03 -7.47
C SER A 779 -16.26 33.80 -6.02
N ASN A 780 -15.52 34.74 -5.43
CA ASN A 780 -15.28 34.75 -3.98
C ASN A 780 -15.19 36.18 -3.45
N THR A 781 -15.63 36.38 -2.21
CA THR A 781 -15.29 37.56 -1.39
C THR A 781 -14.07 37.23 -0.52
N ALA A 782 -13.80 38.05 0.51
CA ALA A 782 -12.73 37.77 1.47
C ALA A 782 -12.94 36.50 2.29
N THR A 783 -14.19 36.10 2.54
CA THR A 783 -14.54 35.00 3.45
C THR A 783 -15.54 34.01 2.87
N VAL A 784 -16.09 34.26 1.68
CA VAL A 784 -17.11 33.42 1.06
C VAL A 784 -16.69 33.00 -0.34
N ILE A 785 -16.77 31.71 -0.64
CA ILE A 785 -16.64 31.14 -1.98
C ILE A 785 -18.03 30.83 -2.51
N THR A 786 -18.36 31.30 -3.72
CA THR A 786 -19.56 30.94 -4.47
C THR A 786 -19.20 29.91 -5.52
N MET A 787 -19.88 28.76 -5.51
CA MET A 787 -19.54 27.57 -6.29
C MET A 787 -20.79 26.94 -6.92
N ALA A 788 -20.58 26.02 -7.87
CA ALA A 788 -21.68 25.20 -8.38
C ALA A 788 -22.24 24.27 -7.27
N THR A 789 -23.45 23.74 -7.51
CA THR A 789 -24.20 23.00 -6.50
C THR A 789 -23.47 21.74 -6.02
N VAL A 790 -23.41 21.57 -4.70
CA VAL A 790 -22.96 20.36 -3.99
C VAL A 790 -24.04 19.90 -3.02
N THR A 791 -23.88 18.68 -2.48
CA THR A 791 -24.67 18.26 -1.32
C THR A 791 -24.33 19.16 -0.14
N LEU A 792 -25.33 19.63 0.61
CA LEU A 792 -25.18 20.62 1.69
C LEU A 792 -24.06 20.20 2.68
N PRO A 793 -22.93 20.92 2.73
CA PRO A 793 -21.90 20.70 3.73
C PRO A 793 -22.31 21.28 5.08
N ASP A 794 -21.64 20.84 6.14
CA ASP A 794 -21.81 21.33 7.51
C ASP A 794 -20.52 21.95 8.07
N THR A 795 -20.54 22.41 9.32
CA THR A 795 -19.38 23.00 10.00
C THR A 795 -18.28 22.01 10.37
N THR A 796 -18.50 20.71 10.16
CA THR A 796 -17.47 19.66 10.30
C THR A 796 -16.79 19.35 8.96
N SER A 797 -17.29 19.95 7.89
CA SER A 797 -16.82 19.71 6.53
C SER A 797 -15.55 20.49 6.23
N THR A 798 -14.63 19.85 5.53
CA THR A 798 -13.33 20.43 5.16
C THR A 798 -13.25 20.60 3.65
N TYR A 799 -12.45 21.55 3.19
CA TYR A 799 -12.29 21.82 1.77
C TYR A 799 -10.84 22.15 1.41
N ALA A 800 -10.58 22.07 0.10
CA ALA A 800 -9.39 22.63 -0.53
C ALA A 800 -9.75 23.28 -1.87
N ILE A 801 -9.06 24.37 -2.20
CA ILE A 801 -9.13 25.06 -3.49
C ILE A 801 -8.02 24.51 -4.36
N LEU A 802 -8.39 23.99 -5.53
CA LEU A 802 -7.49 23.35 -6.48
C LEU A 802 -7.15 24.33 -7.59
N GLY A 803 -5.87 24.37 -7.95
CA GLY A 803 -5.42 25.33 -8.95
C GLY A 803 -5.76 24.96 -10.39
N ALA A 804 -6.02 23.66 -10.64
CA ALA A 804 -5.98 23.09 -11.99
C ALA A 804 -7.34 23.21 -12.67
N PRO A 805 -7.36 23.49 -13.98
CA PRO A 805 -8.55 23.26 -14.77
C PRO A 805 -8.90 21.77 -14.81
N ALA A 806 -10.18 21.47 -15.08
CA ALA A 806 -10.63 20.09 -15.32
C ALA A 806 -9.86 19.46 -16.49
N ARG A 807 -9.53 18.17 -16.36
CA ARG A 807 -8.85 17.39 -17.41
C ARG A 807 -9.83 16.90 -18.48
N GLY A 808 -9.44 16.91 -19.74
CA GLY A 808 -10.23 16.39 -20.85
C GLY A 808 -9.82 14.97 -21.25
N ALA A 809 -10.51 14.39 -22.23
CA ALA A 809 -10.07 13.15 -22.88
C ALA A 809 -8.71 13.35 -23.58
N GLY A 810 -7.89 12.29 -23.63
CA GLY A 810 -6.49 12.37 -24.04
C GLY A 810 -5.54 12.89 -22.96
N THR A 811 -5.96 12.93 -21.69
CA THR A 811 -5.10 13.30 -20.55
C THR A 811 -4.17 12.15 -20.16
N GLN A 812 -2.96 12.47 -19.69
CA GLN A 812 -2.07 11.50 -19.03
C GLN A 812 -1.38 12.13 -17.81
N LEU A 813 -0.73 11.30 -16.99
CA LEU A 813 0.25 11.70 -15.98
C LEU A 813 1.53 10.88 -16.18
N ILE A 814 2.68 11.54 -16.24
CA ILE A 814 3.97 10.91 -16.55
C ILE A 814 5.02 11.46 -15.60
N TRP A 815 5.69 10.61 -14.83
CA TRP A 815 6.75 11.06 -13.95
C TRP A 815 8.08 11.21 -14.70
N ILE A 816 8.63 12.43 -14.71
CA ILE A 816 9.87 12.75 -15.42
C ILE A 816 11.08 12.46 -14.52
N TRP A 817 11.39 11.18 -14.38
CA TRP A 817 12.39 10.69 -13.43
C TRP A 817 13.85 10.88 -13.88
N GLY A 818 14.11 10.87 -15.19
CA GLY A 818 15.46 10.83 -15.75
C GLY A 818 15.92 12.08 -16.49
N ASN A 819 15.22 13.22 -16.33
CA ASN A 819 15.62 14.48 -16.98
C ASN A 819 17.10 14.80 -16.74
N SER A 820 17.80 15.22 -17.79
CA SER A 820 19.21 15.57 -17.75
C SER A 820 19.53 16.79 -16.86
N ASP A 821 18.59 17.72 -16.70
CA ASP A 821 18.72 18.86 -15.79
C ASP A 821 18.53 18.43 -14.32
N ALA A 822 19.62 18.47 -13.55
CA ALA A 822 19.66 18.07 -12.14
C ALA A 822 18.64 18.82 -11.24
N THR A 823 18.26 20.05 -11.60
CA THR A 823 17.31 20.85 -10.82
C THR A 823 15.87 20.36 -10.95
N THR A 824 15.54 19.68 -12.05
CA THR A 824 14.20 19.18 -12.38
C THR A 824 14.12 17.65 -12.47
N LYS A 825 15.26 16.94 -12.49
CA LYS A 825 15.34 15.48 -12.49
C LYS A 825 14.53 14.85 -11.34
N GLY A 826 13.52 14.05 -11.67
CA GLY A 826 12.63 13.40 -10.71
C GLY A 826 11.66 14.33 -9.99
N ARG A 827 11.71 15.65 -10.22
CA ARG A 827 10.94 16.67 -9.49
C ARG A 827 9.53 16.83 -10.03
N LEU A 828 9.33 16.63 -11.34
CA LEU A 828 8.12 17.00 -12.05
C LEU A 828 7.35 15.77 -12.54
N MET A 829 6.02 15.86 -12.50
CA MET A 829 5.15 14.98 -13.29
C MET A 829 4.49 15.81 -14.38
N LEU A 830 4.65 15.41 -15.64
CA LEU A 830 4.02 16.02 -16.79
C LEU A 830 2.58 15.52 -16.91
N SER A 831 1.64 16.42 -17.19
CA SER A 831 0.24 16.07 -17.42
C SER A 831 -0.32 16.79 -18.66
N PRO A 832 -0.40 16.11 -19.80
CA PRO A 832 -1.16 16.59 -20.95
C PRO A 832 -2.61 16.84 -20.55
N ARG A 833 -3.15 18.03 -20.81
CA ARG A 833 -4.49 18.41 -20.31
C ARG A 833 -5.64 17.66 -20.99
N GLY A 834 -5.45 17.23 -22.23
CA GLY A 834 -6.50 16.66 -23.08
C GLY A 834 -7.55 17.71 -23.50
N GLY A 835 -8.69 17.25 -24.00
CA GLY A 835 -9.84 18.10 -24.35
C GLY A 835 -9.58 19.04 -25.52
N ALA A 836 -8.76 18.62 -26.47
CA ALA A 836 -8.28 19.44 -27.60
C ALA A 836 -7.48 20.69 -27.16
N SER A 837 -6.76 20.60 -26.04
CA SER A 837 -5.85 21.66 -25.59
C SER A 837 -4.45 21.51 -26.18
N ASN A 838 -3.73 22.63 -26.30
CA ASN A 838 -2.31 22.72 -26.66
C ASN A 838 -1.41 22.99 -25.44
N THR A 839 -1.89 22.65 -24.25
CA THR A 839 -1.21 22.91 -22.97
C THR A 839 -0.90 21.62 -22.23
N PHE A 840 0.31 21.54 -21.71
CA PHE A 840 0.67 20.56 -20.68
C PHE A 840 0.75 21.28 -19.33
N ASP A 841 0.44 20.59 -18.25
CA ASP A 841 0.56 21.10 -16.89
C ASP A 841 1.62 20.28 -16.15
N LEU A 842 2.37 20.92 -15.25
CA LEU A 842 3.46 20.28 -14.51
C LEU A 842 3.09 20.19 -13.04
N TYR A 843 3.11 19.00 -12.46
CA TYR A 843 2.98 18.81 -11.03
C TYR A 843 4.36 18.79 -10.38
N ASP A 844 4.62 19.73 -9.47
CA ASP A 844 5.88 19.85 -8.72
C ASP A 844 5.79 19.10 -7.39
N ILE A 845 6.53 17.99 -7.29
CA ILE A 845 6.43 17.04 -6.17
C ILE A 845 6.83 17.68 -4.83
N PRO A 846 7.99 18.37 -4.70
CA PRO A 846 8.36 19.07 -3.47
C PRO A 846 7.30 20.03 -2.93
N THR A 847 6.69 20.84 -3.79
CA THR A 847 5.69 21.82 -3.36
C THR A 847 4.28 21.23 -3.27
N ALA A 848 4.06 20.04 -3.85
CA ALA A 848 2.79 19.35 -4.00
C ALA A 848 1.73 20.16 -4.78
N ARG A 849 2.18 21.04 -5.67
CA ARG A 849 1.34 21.98 -6.42
C ARG A 849 1.59 21.85 -7.92
N TRP A 850 0.63 22.33 -8.69
CA TRP A 850 0.76 22.38 -10.13
C TRP A 850 1.28 23.75 -10.61
N VAL A 851 1.97 23.71 -11.73
CA VAL A 851 2.35 24.83 -12.58
C VAL A 851 1.57 24.70 -13.89
N TYR A 852 0.83 25.75 -14.25
CA TYR A 852 -0.05 25.78 -15.42
C TYR A 852 0.40 26.84 -16.42
N GLY A 853 -0.16 26.78 -17.63
CA GLY A 853 0.17 27.73 -18.70
C GLY A 853 1.42 27.33 -19.47
N TYR A 854 1.81 26.05 -19.40
CA TYR A 854 2.90 25.49 -20.17
C TYR A 854 2.39 25.13 -21.57
N PHE A 855 2.38 26.13 -22.44
CA PHE A 855 2.01 25.95 -23.85
C PHE A 855 3.14 25.24 -24.57
N ILE A 856 2.81 24.18 -25.31
CA ILE A 856 3.81 23.47 -26.13
C ILE A 856 4.30 24.36 -27.28
N SER A 857 5.56 24.24 -27.66
CA SER A 857 6.13 24.99 -28.79
C SER A 857 6.54 24.04 -29.92
N PRO A 858 6.03 24.16 -31.16
CA PRO A 858 5.02 25.10 -31.63
C PRO A 858 3.60 24.78 -31.12
N GLN A 859 2.76 25.82 -30.97
CA GLN A 859 1.40 25.73 -30.37
C GLN A 859 0.30 25.19 -31.31
N ALA A 860 0.68 24.66 -32.47
CA ALA A 860 -0.26 24.26 -33.53
C ALA A 860 -1.00 22.95 -33.22
N GLU A 861 -0.39 22.06 -32.44
CA GLU A 861 -0.96 20.75 -32.16
C GLU A 861 -1.82 20.77 -30.89
N THR A 862 -2.93 20.03 -30.93
CA THR A 862 -3.83 19.82 -29.80
C THR A 862 -4.00 18.33 -29.54
N PHE A 863 -4.36 17.96 -28.32
CA PHE A 863 -4.52 16.55 -27.93
C PHE A 863 -5.91 16.30 -27.34
N THR A 864 -6.60 15.27 -27.83
CA THR A 864 -7.93 14.85 -27.38
C THR A 864 -8.03 13.31 -27.34
N THR A 865 -9.25 12.78 -27.26
CA THR A 865 -9.55 11.34 -27.23
C THR A 865 -8.69 10.56 -28.23
N GLY A 866 -8.04 9.49 -27.75
CA GLY A 866 -7.13 8.68 -28.54
C GLY A 866 -5.67 9.14 -28.51
N SER A 867 -5.33 10.26 -27.87
CA SER A 867 -3.91 10.59 -27.69
C SER A 867 -3.22 9.59 -26.76
N MET A 868 -2.03 9.11 -27.15
CA MET A 868 -1.23 8.13 -26.39
C MET A 868 0.19 8.66 -26.14
N TYR A 869 0.82 8.18 -25.07
CA TYR A 869 2.08 8.76 -24.58
C TYR A 869 3.04 7.69 -24.03
N ALA A 870 4.34 7.84 -24.31
CA ALA A 870 5.40 7.02 -23.73
C ALA A 870 6.65 7.87 -23.43
N TYR A 871 7.30 7.62 -22.29
CA TYR A 871 8.50 8.36 -21.86
C TYR A 871 9.74 7.49 -22.02
N ASP A 872 10.81 8.07 -22.56
CA ASP A 872 12.08 7.38 -22.83
C ASP A 872 12.98 7.17 -21.60
N GLY A 873 12.57 7.69 -20.44
CA GLY A 873 13.38 7.66 -19.23
C GLY A 873 14.48 8.73 -19.18
N GLU A 874 14.48 9.68 -20.12
CA GLU A 874 15.49 10.73 -20.27
C GLU A 874 14.81 12.10 -20.46
N ASN A 875 14.87 12.68 -21.66
CA ASN A 875 14.37 14.03 -21.92
C ASN A 875 13.10 14.05 -22.79
N THR A 876 12.67 12.92 -23.35
CA THR A 876 11.65 12.90 -24.42
C THR A 876 10.42 12.10 -24.06
N VAL A 877 9.26 12.75 -24.19
CA VAL A 877 7.96 12.07 -24.17
C VAL A 877 7.45 11.97 -25.61
N TYR A 878 7.23 10.75 -26.08
CA TYR A 878 6.63 10.45 -27.37
C TYR A 878 5.11 10.54 -27.27
N LEU A 879 4.49 11.18 -28.27
CA LEU A 879 3.07 11.53 -28.27
C LEU A 879 2.45 11.05 -29.59
N GLN A 880 1.35 10.31 -29.52
CA GLN A 880 0.53 10.02 -30.70
C GLN A 880 -0.71 10.91 -30.68
N LYS A 881 -1.02 11.51 -31.83
CA LYS A 881 -2.13 12.46 -31.95
C LYS A 881 -3.43 11.78 -32.36
N ASP A 882 -4.39 11.75 -31.42
CA ASP A 882 -5.79 11.38 -31.62
C ASP A 882 -5.95 10.11 -32.49
N ALA A 883 -6.79 10.12 -33.52
CA ALA A 883 -6.90 9.06 -34.51
C ALA A 883 -6.14 9.34 -35.83
N THR A 884 -5.06 10.12 -35.80
CA THR A 884 -4.40 10.62 -37.04
C THR A 884 -3.15 9.86 -37.47
N GLY A 885 -2.67 8.89 -36.69
CA GLY A 885 -1.43 8.14 -36.95
C GLY A 885 -0.13 8.94 -36.85
N ARG A 886 -0.20 10.25 -36.61
CA ARG A 886 0.95 11.13 -36.44
C ARG A 886 1.56 10.95 -35.05
N VAL A 887 2.89 10.91 -35.02
CA VAL A 887 3.70 10.75 -33.81
C VAL A 887 4.67 11.93 -33.69
N PHE A 888 4.79 12.45 -32.48
CA PHE A 888 5.62 13.57 -32.12
C PHE A 888 6.56 13.20 -30.97
N ALA A 889 7.66 13.94 -30.84
CA ALA A 889 8.59 13.88 -29.72
C ALA A 889 8.57 15.22 -28.99
N TYR A 890 8.25 15.19 -27.70
CA TYR A 890 8.23 16.34 -26.81
C TYR A 890 9.43 16.32 -25.87
N ASN A 891 10.29 17.34 -25.99
CA ASN A 891 11.43 17.51 -25.10
C ASN A 891 11.01 18.27 -23.84
N VAL A 892 11.13 17.62 -22.68
CA VAL A 892 10.70 18.14 -21.37
C VAL A 892 11.57 19.29 -20.87
N SER A 893 12.82 19.40 -21.34
CA SER A 893 13.78 20.43 -20.92
C SER A 893 13.59 21.73 -21.71
N THR A 894 13.24 21.63 -23.00
CA THR A 894 13.09 22.80 -23.89
C THR A 894 11.63 23.17 -24.17
N ASN A 895 10.65 22.37 -23.71
CA ASN A 895 9.23 22.53 -24.03
C ASN A 895 8.93 22.53 -25.55
N ALA A 896 9.74 21.79 -26.31
CA ALA A 896 9.64 21.76 -27.77
C ALA A 896 9.00 20.46 -28.24
N VAL A 897 8.06 20.56 -29.18
CA VAL A 897 7.45 19.43 -29.89
C VAL A 897 8.03 19.37 -31.30
N SER A 898 8.51 18.20 -31.69
CA SER A 898 8.99 17.92 -33.04
C SER A 898 8.21 16.75 -33.65
N ALA A 899 8.00 16.78 -34.96
CA ALA A 899 7.38 15.67 -35.66
C ALA A 899 8.38 14.52 -35.79
N LEU A 900 7.95 13.31 -35.40
CA LEU A 900 8.76 12.10 -35.52
C LEU A 900 8.43 11.34 -36.81
N GLY A 901 7.14 11.17 -37.09
CA GLY A 901 6.68 10.44 -38.26
C GLY A 901 5.19 10.17 -38.25
N THR A 902 4.72 9.38 -39.22
CA THR A 902 3.32 8.93 -39.31
C THR A 902 3.33 7.44 -39.56
N ILE A 903 2.48 6.69 -38.85
CA ILE A 903 2.33 5.26 -39.11
C ILE A 903 1.68 5.05 -40.50
N PRO A 904 2.03 3.98 -41.24
CA PRO A 904 1.60 3.79 -42.62
C PRO A 904 0.08 3.49 -42.81
N TYR A 905 -0.72 3.45 -41.74
CA TYR A 905 -2.15 3.08 -41.78
C TYR A 905 -3.02 3.96 -40.87
N GLY A 906 -4.32 4.07 -41.19
CA GLY A 906 -5.25 4.89 -40.41
C GLY A 906 -5.66 4.25 -39.08
N HIS A 907 -5.81 5.06 -38.03
CA HIS A 907 -6.15 4.58 -36.68
C HIS A 907 -7.62 4.19 -36.46
N SER A 908 -8.53 4.42 -37.41
CA SER A 908 -9.98 4.17 -37.24
C SER A 908 -10.56 4.98 -36.06
N THR A 909 -11.62 4.51 -35.39
CA THR A 909 -12.29 5.22 -34.28
C THR A 909 -11.35 5.41 -33.08
N ALA A 910 -11.20 6.66 -32.60
CA ALA A 910 -10.44 6.97 -31.41
C ALA A 910 -11.05 6.33 -30.15
N ILE A 911 -10.21 5.76 -29.29
CA ILE A 911 -10.61 5.15 -28.02
C ILE A 911 -9.75 5.65 -26.86
N ILE A 912 -10.31 5.62 -25.65
CA ILE A 912 -9.64 6.00 -24.39
C ILE A 912 -8.60 4.96 -23.95
N GLY A 913 -7.61 5.39 -23.18
CA GLY A 913 -6.52 4.56 -22.65
C GLY A 913 -5.19 4.71 -23.41
N ASN A 914 -4.09 4.27 -22.78
CA ASN A 914 -2.75 4.31 -23.36
C ASN A 914 -2.34 2.94 -23.91
N ARG A 915 -1.99 2.90 -25.20
CA ARG A 915 -1.49 1.72 -25.91
C ARG A 915 -0.23 2.08 -26.71
N MET A 916 0.66 2.81 -26.06
CA MET A 916 1.98 3.14 -26.55
C MET A 916 2.97 2.92 -25.41
N GLU A 917 4.06 2.21 -25.67
CA GLU A 917 5.09 1.88 -24.68
C GLU A 917 6.47 1.84 -25.33
N ILE A 918 7.53 1.98 -24.54
CA ILE A 918 8.92 1.88 -25.01
C ILE A 918 9.59 0.67 -24.38
N VAL A 919 10.30 -0.12 -25.18
CA VAL A 919 11.11 -1.25 -24.71
C VAL A 919 12.53 -1.08 -25.20
N GLU A 920 13.49 -1.28 -24.31
CA GLU A 920 14.92 -1.29 -24.59
C GLU A 920 15.40 -2.73 -24.78
N THR A 921 16.11 -2.98 -25.87
CA THR A 921 16.72 -4.27 -26.16
C THR A 921 18.03 -4.44 -25.38
N THR A 922 18.56 -5.66 -25.28
CA THR A 922 19.76 -5.94 -24.46
C THR A 922 21.04 -5.28 -24.96
N ASP A 923 21.05 -4.81 -26.21
CA ASP A 923 22.12 -4.02 -26.83
C ASP A 923 21.94 -2.50 -26.64
N GLY A 924 20.92 -2.06 -25.91
CA GLY A 924 20.68 -0.67 -25.55
C GLY A 924 19.84 0.13 -26.55
N LEU A 925 19.21 -0.53 -27.52
CA LEU A 925 18.35 0.15 -28.51
C LEU A 925 16.92 0.27 -27.99
N LYS A 926 16.36 1.47 -28.07
CA LYS A 926 14.98 1.72 -27.64
C LYS A 926 14.02 1.63 -28.83
N TYR A 927 12.93 0.89 -28.64
CA TYR A 927 11.85 0.73 -29.62
C TYR A 927 10.54 1.28 -29.05
N LEU A 928 9.89 2.15 -29.81
CA LEU A 928 8.55 2.65 -29.54
C LEU A 928 7.52 1.68 -30.13
N TYR A 929 6.71 1.07 -29.27
CA TYR A 929 5.61 0.18 -29.61
C TYR A 929 4.28 0.91 -29.55
N MET A 930 3.39 0.63 -30.50
CA MET A 930 2.07 1.24 -30.58
C MET A 930 1.04 0.29 -31.18
N MET A 931 -0.16 0.27 -30.60
CA MET A 931 -1.30 -0.43 -31.17
C MET A 931 -2.28 0.51 -31.86
N ARG A 932 -2.99 -0.01 -32.86
CA ARG A 932 -4.12 0.68 -33.49
C ARG A 932 -5.24 0.94 -32.47
N HIS A 933 -5.98 2.04 -32.63
CA HIS A 933 -7.12 2.35 -31.74
C HIS A 933 -8.24 1.32 -31.83
N THR A 934 -8.63 0.90 -33.02
CA THR A 934 -9.58 -0.20 -33.19
C THR A 934 -9.05 -1.18 -34.23
N GLY A 935 -8.64 -2.37 -33.78
CA GLY A 935 -8.05 -3.41 -34.63
C GLY A 935 -7.14 -4.35 -33.86
N SER A 936 -6.40 -5.20 -34.58
CA SER A 936 -5.43 -6.15 -33.99
C SER A 936 -3.98 -5.81 -34.31
N GLU A 937 -3.78 -4.74 -35.07
CA GLU A 937 -2.50 -4.32 -35.59
C GLU A 937 -1.64 -3.63 -34.52
N MET A 938 -0.36 -4.01 -34.49
CA MET A 938 0.66 -3.44 -33.61
C MET A 938 1.91 -3.16 -34.43
N TRP A 939 2.54 -2.02 -34.18
CA TRP A 939 3.77 -1.60 -34.84
C TRP A 939 4.85 -1.28 -33.83
N ARG A 940 6.10 -1.34 -34.29
CA ARG A 940 7.25 -0.83 -33.57
C ARG A 940 8.12 0.04 -34.47
N MET A 941 8.87 0.94 -33.87
CA MET A 941 9.90 1.71 -34.55
C MET A 941 11.05 1.98 -33.59
N LEU A 942 12.26 1.82 -34.10
CA LEU A 942 13.49 2.19 -33.41
C LEU A 942 13.59 3.72 -33.21
N ILE A 943 14.00 4.16 -32.03
CA ILE A 943 14.22 5.57 -31.70
C ILE A 943 15.70 5.82 -31.37
N PHE A 944 16.39 6.58 -32.23
CA PHE A 944 17.80 7.01 -32.07
C PHE A 944 17.84 8.54 -32.00
N PHE A 945 17.56 9.13 -30.83
CA PHE A 945 17.60 10.58 -30.65
C PHE A 945 18.09 10.98 -29.26
#